data_AF-A0A101WNG9-F1
#
_entry.id   AF-A0A101WNG9-F1
#
_cell.length_a   1.000
_cell.length_b   1.000
_cell.length_c   1.000
_cell.angle_alpha   90.00
_cell.angle_beta   90.00
_cell.angle_gamma   90.00
#
_symmetry.space_group_name_H-M   'P 1'
#
loop_
_entity.id
_entity.type
_entity.pdbx_description
1 polymer ?
#
loop_
_entity_poly.entity_id
_entity_poly.type
_entity_poly.pdbx_seq_one_letter_code
_entity_poly.pdbx_strand_id
1 'polypeptide(L)'
;MEKRYQVFISSTFKDLKEERKAIIQALLNGNYIPAGMELFSASNDEQFNYIKKIIDTCDYYVLIVGGRYGTINPTKHVSFTEQEYEYAVSKNIPVLAFIHNDPQNLHANKLDNNRELLEKFITKVSTNRLCGKWNDINELLPKVITSLNEQTSKNPQLGWIRGCNYDATEFLSQINELHLNKEISEPLKEIKILGSHNSINKLKKILEDHLVWVKSEIFLKQIKKEFTLSKEQINQIANCFRESIDNQIKGHNSTLRMIPSYFRKPNINDKGIFMALDFGSTNLQIMLIQLMGQLKPKILETNASIRFPEVNSSEELFDWIAEQVEYSIKFEFSKFKLEEYFLGHTFSYPTLQHSQNEGTLLFWTKEINLPNDILEKDINRLLTEALEKRNLKNVIPVALLNNTVSTFLAHSYHDKNVSIASICSRYGFNTCYYEKSRIQRRAPMIYNMESGNFYHSSLKPNDYDNLLNSRSSKPEEQRFEKMVGGKYISELIRIVINEYLNKRKNLERTTRKFLDPYTLDIDQVKTLLELDDKALLNSIIVEWGTNDALIYDCHVIRDIAHYIIMRSAQLIAASFLGTIRYIDGTLLNSNVISVDGFLFNKEKFNYTYNDTNFNYIDIINKTMHELEGDKSNSITISFIDNGSTIGAAIAAAIATKDRRG
;
A
#
# COMPACT_ATOMS: atom_id res chain seq x y z
N MET A 1 -4.87 14.04 -21.74
CA MET A 1 -3.49 13.64 -22.08
C MET A 1 -3.01 14.48 -23.24
N GLU A 2 -1.81 15.05 -23.16
CA GLU A 2 -1.25 15.85 -24.25
C GLU A 2 -0.76 14.92 -25.36
N LYS A 3 -1.44 14.95 -26.52
CA LYS A 3 -1.25 14.03 -27.63
C LYS A 3 -0.50 14.74 -28.75
N ARG A 4 0.53 14.11 -29.30
CA ARG A 4 1.29 14.60 -30.45
C ARG A 4 0.96 13.79 -31.68
N TYR A 5 1.02 14.38 -32.86
CA TYR A 5 0.71 13.67 -34.11
C TYR A 5 1.92 13.68 -35.05
N GLN A 6 2.13 12.57 -35.73
CA GLN A 6 3.18 12.44 -36.74
C GLN A 6 2.64 12.79 -38.13
N VAL A 7 3.35 13.65 -38.85
CA VAL A 7 2.87 14.23 -40.12
C VAL A 7 3.88 13.94 -41.23
N PHE A 8 3.47 13.20 -42.25
CA PHE A 8 4.29 12.93 -43.42
C PHE A 8 4.25 14.11 -44.39
N ILE A 9 5.41 14.63 -44.79
CA ILE A 9 5.56 15.74 -45.73
C ILE A 9 6.02 15.19 -47.07
N SER A 10 5.09 15.03 -48.01
CA SER A 10 5.36 14.59 -49.37
C SER A 10 5.46 15.78 -50.32
N SER A 11 6.56 15.85 -51.05
CA SER A 11 6.79 16.79 -52.14
C SER A 11 7.99 16.35 -52.96
N THR A 12 8.20 16.97 -54.11
CA THR A 12 9.50 16.91 -54.79
C THR A 12 10.57 17.63 -53.95
N PHE A 13 11.81 17.12 -53.95
CA PHE A 13 12.84 17.61 -53.05
C PHE A 13 13.65 18.80 -53.61
N LYS A 14 14.06 18.76 -54.89
CA LYS A 14 15.04 19.72 -55.43
C LYS A 14 14.51 21.16 -55.54
N ASP A 15 13.22 21.32 -55.84
CA ASP A 15 12.54 22.59 -56.09
C ASP A 15 11.90 23.22 -54.85
N LEU A 16 11.61 22.40 -53.82
CA LEU A 16 10.85 22.82 -52.63
C LEU A 16 11.66 22.74 -51.32
N LYS A 17 12.99 22.83 -51.38
CA LYS A 17 13.84 22.68 -50.18
C LYS A 17 13.54 23.70 -49.08
N GLU A 18 13.35 24.97 -49.47
CA GLU A 18 13.10 26.05 -48.51
C GLU A 18 11.70 25.93 -47.90
N GLU A 19 10.71 25.61 -48.75
CA GLU A 19 9.33 25.36 -48.39
C GLU A 19 9.22 24.19 -47.39
N ARG A 20 9.89 23.06 -47.67
CA ARG A 20 9.92 21.89 -46.79
C ARG A 20 10.57 22.20 -45.45
N LYS A 21 11.73 22.87 -45.45
CA LYS A 21 12.44 23.25 -44.22
C LYS A 21 11.58 24.13 -43.33
N ALA A 22 10.90 25.12 -43.93
CA ALA A 22 10.02 26.01 -43.20
C ALA A 22 8.80 25.27 -42.61
N ILE A 23 8.21 24.32 -43.34
CA ILE A 23 7.09 23.50 -42.87
C ILE A 23 7.52 22.58 -41.72
N ILE A 24 8.68 21.92 -41.83
CA ILE A 24 9.23 21.10 -40.74
C ILE A 24 9.37 21.92 -39.46
N GLN A 25 9.93 23.13 -39.57
CA GLN A 25 10.09 24.02 -38.42
C GLN A 25 8.74 24.47 -37.85
N ALA A 26 7.77 24.79 -38.71
CA ALA A 26 6.42 25.17 -38.28
C ALA A 26 5.68 24.01 -37.58
N LEU A 27 5.83 22.78 -38.08
CA LEU A 27 5.23 21.58 -37.47
C LEU A 27 5.82 21.30 -36.08
N LEU A 28 7.15 21.40 -35.93
CA LEU A 28 7.81 21.25 -34.63
C LEU A 28 7.33 22.31 -33.62
N ASN A 29 7.20 23.56 -34.04
CA ASN A 29 6.67 24.64 -33.20
C ASN A 29 5.19 24.42 -32.83
N GLY A 30 4.43 23.71 -33.68
CA GLY A 30 3.04 23.34 -33.47
C GLY A 30 2.83 22.04 -32.68
N ASN A 31 3.85 21.49 -32.02
CA ASN A 31 3.82 20.21 -31.30
C ASN A 31 3.51 18.96 -32.17
N TYR A 32 3.80 19.04 -33.47
CA TYR A 32 3.74 17.90 -34.40
C TYR A 32 5.12 17.24 -34.56
N ILE A 33 5.12 15.97 -34.98
CA ILE A 33 6.33 15.19 -35.28
C ILE A 33 6.45 15.10 -36.82
N PRO A 34 7.31 15.89 -37.48
CA PRO A 34 7.44 15.84 -38.94
C PRO A 34 8.17 14.56 -39.38
N ALA A 35 7.70 13.96 -40.48
CA ALA A 35 8.34 12.85 -41.16
C ALA A 35 8.45 13.14 -42.66
N GLY A 36 9.54 12.75 -43.29
CA GLY A 36 9.80 13.05 -44.70
C GLY A 36 11.13 12.47 -45.17
N MET A 37 11.51 12.79 -46.40
CA MET A 37 12.74 12.30 -47.03
C MET A 37 14.02 12.63 -46.26
N GLU A 38 13.98 13.62 -45.37
CA GLU A 38 15.07 14.07 -44.50
C GLU A 38 15.45 13.03 -43.43
N LEU A 39 14.54 12.12 -43.08
CA LEU A 39 14.74 11.07 -42.08
C LEU A 39 15.15 9.73 -42.72
N PHE A 40 15.30 9.66 -44.04
CA PHE A 40 15.60 8.40 -44.71
C PHE A 40 17.06 8.01 -44.49
N SER A 41 17.27 6.94 -43.73
CA SER A 41 18.59 6.35 -43.50
C SER A 41 18.99 5.41 -44.64
N ALA A 42 20.29 5.12 -44.77
CA ALA A 42 20.76 4.08 -45.67
C ALA A 42 20.13 2.73 -45.26
N SER A 43 19.48 2.04 -46.20
CA SER A 43 18.80 0.76 -45.98
C SER A 43 19.00 -0.17 -47.18
N ASN A 44 18.90 -1.48 -46.93
CA ASN A 44 18.88 -2.53 -47.98
C ASN A 44 17.49 -2.69 -48.64
N ASP A 45 16.47 -1.96 -48.17
CA ASP A 45 15.13 -1.98 -48.74
C ASP A 45 15.06 -1.22 -50.08
N GLU A 46 14.18 -1.67 -50.98
CA GLU A 46 13.79 -0.86 -52.13
C GLU A 46 13.16 0.48 -51.68
N GLN A 47 13.54 1.58 -52.34
CA GLN A 47 13.21 2.96 -51.95
C GLN A 47 11.73 3.17 -51.59
N PHE A 48 10.80 2.63 -52.39
CA PHE A 48 9.37 2.80 -52.12
C PHE A 48 8.86 1.95 -50.94
N ASN A 49 9.43 0.76 -50.71
CA ASN A 49 9.04 -0.08 -49.57
C ASN A 49 9.48 0.55 -48.24
N TYR A 50 10.62 1.25 -48.23
CA TYR A 50 11.05 2.03 -47.09
C TYR A 50 10.09 3.21 -46.82
N ILE A 51 9.70 3.95 -47.86
CA ILE A 51 8.75 5.07 -47.74
C ILE A 51 7.40 4.61 -47.16
N LYS A 52 6.89 3.45 -47.60
CA LYS A 52 5.66 2.86 -47.05
C LYS A 52 5.73 2.66 -45.53
N LYS A 53 6.84 2.12 -45.03
CA LYS A 53 7.05 1.89 -43.58
C LYS A 53 6.93 3.20 -42.79
N ILE A 54 7.40 4.31 -43.35
CA ILE A 54 7.33 5.62 -42.69
C ILE A 54 5.91 6.18 -42.77
N ILE A 55 5.25 6.10 -43.92
CA ILE A 55 3.85 6.53 -44.08
C ILE A 55 2.93 5.77 -43.11
N ASP A 56 3.17 4.46 -42.91
CA ASP A 56 2.40 3.61 -41.98
C ASP A 56 2.50 4.07 -40.51
N THR A 57 3.52 4.86 -40.14
CA THR A 57 3.69 5.43 -38.79
C THR A 57 3.14 6.85 -38.65
N CYS A 58 2.64 7.45 -39.73
CA CYS A 58 2.16 8.82 -39.73
C CYS A 58 0.64 8.89 -39.52
N ASP A 59 0.21 9.90 -38.77
CA ASP A 59 -1.20 10.19 -38.49
C ASP A 59 -1.81 11.03 -39.62
N TYR A 60 -1.07 11.99 -40.17
CA TYR A 60 -1.54 12.86 -41.25
C TYR A 60 -0.54 12.90 -42.39
N TYR A 61 -1.05 13.18 -43.58
CA TYR A 61 -0.25 13.30 -44.79
C TYR A 61 -0.43 14.69 -45.41
N VAL A 62 0.66 15.42 -45.59
CA VAL A 62 0.70 16.74 -46.22
C VAL A 62 1.39 16.61 -47.57
N LEU A 63 0.66 16.91 -48.65
CA LEU A 63 1.18 16.95 -50.01
C LEU A 63 1.42 18.40 -50.44
N ILE A 64 2.63 18.69 -50.92
CA ILE A 64 2.98 19.99 -51.49
C ILE A 64 3.38 19.77 -52.95
N VAL A 65 2.64 20.38 -53.86
CA VAL A 65 2.87 20.28 -55.30
C VAL A 65 3.43 21.60 -55.83
N GLY A 66 4.65 21.55 -56.37
CA GLY A 66 5.36 22.65 -57.01
C GLY A 66 5.42 22.48 -58.54
N GLY A 67 6.56 22.83 -59.14
CA GLY A 67 6.75 22.82 -60.60
C GLY A 67 7.32 21.53 -61.19
N ARG A 68 7.56 20.50 -60.36
CA ARG A 68 8.13 19.21 -60.76
C ARG A 68 7.15 18.06 -60.52
N TYR A 69 7.09 17.13 -61.47
CA TYR A 69 6.43 15.83 -61.26
C TYR A 69 7.32 14.87 -60.45
N GLY A 70 8.64 15.01 -60.55
CA GLY A 70 9.62 14.26 -59.76
C GLY A 70 10.18 13.02 -60.47
N THR A 71 10.91 12.20 -59.71
CA THR A 71 11.57 10.99 -60.23
C THR A 71 10.53 9.91 -60.50
N ILE A 72 10.49 9.38 -61.72
CA ILE A 72 9.60 8.30 -62.14
C ILE A 72 10.18 6.97 -61.70
N ASN A 73 9.36 6.13 -61.08
CA ASN A 73 9.75 4.78 -60.73
C ASN A 73 9.80 3.91 -62.00
N PRO A 74 10.93 3.22 -62.25
CA PRO A 74 11.14 2.47 -63.49
C PRO A 74 10.15 1.32 -63.70
N THR A 75 9.58 0.76 -62.63
CA THR A 75 8.68 -0.41 -62.69
C THR A 75 7.21 -0.03 -62.79
N LYS A 76 6.80 1.13 -62.25
CA LYS A 76 5.39 1.56 -62.21
C LYS A 76 5.06 2.75 -63.12
N HIS A 77 6.07 3.37 -63.73
CA HIS A 77 5.93 4.51 -64.64
C HIS A 77 5.20 5.75 -64.06
N VAL A 78 5.10 5.85 -62.73
CA VAL A 78 4.57 7.01 -61.98
C VAL A 78 5.63 7.55 -61.00
N SER A 79 5.52 8.82 -60.62
CA SER A 79 6.51 9.44 -59.72
C SER A 79 6.43 8.84 -58.31
N PHE A 80 7.53 8.89 -57.56
CA PHE A 80 7.52 8.46 -56.14
C PHE A 80 6.50 9.27 -55.32
N THR A 81 6.40 10.58 -55.55
CA THR A 81 5.42 11.47 -54.90
C THR A 81 3.97 11.07 -55.22
N GLU A 82 3.67 10.66 -56.46
CA GLU A 82 2.34 10.14 -56.80
C GLU A 82 2.07 8.81 -56.11
N GLN A 83 3.05 7.90 -56.06
CA GLN A 83 2.90 6.63 -55.36
C GLN A 83 2.72 6.79 -53.85
N GLU A 84 3.43 7.73 -53.23
CA GLU A 84 3.26 8.11 -51.82
C GLU A 84 1.81 8.56 -51.56
N TYR A 85 1.28 9.41 -52.44
CA TYR A 85 -0.09 9.90 -52.33
C TYR A 85 -1.11 8.75 -52.46
N GLU A 86 -0.98 7.91 -53.49
CA GLU A 86 -1.87 6.75 -53.68
C GLU A 86 -1.83 5.80 -52.48
N TYR A 87 -0.64 5.58 -51.93
CA TYR A 87 -0.46 4.71 -50.77
C TYR A 87 -1.11 5.28 -49.52
N ALA A 88 -0.90 6.56 -49.21
CA ALA A 88 -1.53 7.23 -48.07
C ALA A 88 -3.07 7.18 -48.16
N VAL A 89 -3.61 7.39 -49.37
CA VAL A 89 -5.06 7.25 -49.63
C VAL A 89 -5.54 5.82 -49.41
N SER A 90 -4.80 4.81 -49.88
CA SER A 90 -5.15 3.39 -49.68
C SER A 90 -5.16 2.96 -48.22
N LYS A 91 -4.40 3.66 -47.36
CA LYS A 91 -4.32 3.43 -45.91
C LYS A 91 -5.35 4.24 -45.11
N ASN A 92 -6.20 5.01 -45.78
CA ASN A 92 -7.16 5.93 -45.17
C ASN A 92 -6.49 6.98 -44.26
N ILE A 93 -5.23 7.35 -44.53
CA ILE A 93 -4.56 8.45 -43.83
C ILE A 93 -5.16 9.78 -44.34
N PRO A 94 -5.57 10.71 -43.47
CA PRO A 94 -6.07 12.00 -43.92
C PRO A 94 -5.01 12.80 -44.70
N VAL A 95 -5.35 13.18 -45.93
CA VAL A 95 -4.46 13.90 -46.85
C VAL A 95 -4.85 15.37 -46.97
N LEU A 96 -3.90 16.26 -46.69
CA LEU A 96 -3.99 17.71 -46.89
C LEU A 96 -3.09 18.11 -48.07
N ALA A 97 -3.68 18.54 -49.18
CA ALA A 97 -2.95 18.86 -50.40
C ALA A 97 -2.87 20.37 -50.66
N PHE A 98 -1.67 20.86 -50.98
CA PHE A 98 -1.35 22.25 -51.27
C PHE A 98 -0.68 22.37 -52.64
N ILE A 99 -1.31 23.07 -53.57
CA ILE A 99 -0.91 23.15 -54.98
C ILE A 99 -0.51 24.58 -55.31
N HIS A 100 0.66 24.76 -55.93
CA HIS A 100 1.10 26.08 -56.37
C HIS A 100 0.12 26.67 -57.41
N ASN A 101 -0.17 27.98 -57.34
CA ASN A 101 -1.13 28.62 -58.25
C ASN A 101 -0.69 28.60 -59.71
N ASP A 102 0.61 28.78 -59.95
CA ASP A 102 1.21 28.78 -61.28
C ASP A 102 2.46 27.88 -61.30
N PRO A 103 2.29 26.54 -61.31
CA PRO A 103 3.41 25.62 -61.21
C PRO A 103 4.27 25.59 -62.49
N GLN A 104 3.77 26.14 -63.60
CA GLN A 104 4.43 26.11 -64.91
C GLN A 104 5.35 27.31 -65.16
N ASN A 105 5.13 28.41 -64.43
CA ASN A 105 5.86 29.66 -64.58
C ASN A 105 6.89 29.90 -63.45
N LEU A 106 7.32 28.83 -62.79
CA LEU A 106 8.40 28.88 -61.81
C LEU A 106 9.76 28.99 -62.51
N HIS A 107 10.75 29.54 -61.80
CA HIS A 107 12.12 29.68 -62.31
C HIS A 107 12.64 28.33 -62.86
N ALA A 108 13.43 28.34 -63.94
CA ALA A 108 13.76 27.13 -64.71
C ALA A 108 14.39 25.99 -63.89
N ASN A 109 15.08 26.31 -62.79
CA ASN A 109 15.65 25.34 -61.85
C ASN A 109 14.60 24.58 -61.00
N LYS A 110 13.35 25.07 -60.93
CA LYS A 110 12.21 24.46 -60.24
C LYS A 110 11.27 23.68 -61.16
N LEU A 111 11.60 23.52 -62.44
CA LEU A 111 10.78 22.78 -63.41
C LEU A 111 11.42 21.45 -63.82
N ASP A 112 10.61 20.49 -64.26
CA ASP A 112 11.06 19.31 -65.01
C ASP A 112 10.32 19.17 -66.35
N ASN A 113 10.77 18.23 -67.18
CA ASN A 113 10.24 18.04 -68.54
C ASN A 113 8.90 17.28 -68.56
N ASN A 114 8.34 16.91 -67.41
CA ASN A 114 7.18 16.03 -67.29
C ASN A 114 5.86 16.80 -67.05
N ARG A 115 5.64 17.89 -67.81
CA ARG A 115 4.52 18.83 -67.59
C ARG A 115 3.14 18.16 -67.69
N GLU A 116 2.94 17.33 -68.72
CA GLU A 116 1.66 16.63 -68.91
C GLU A 116 1.35 15.65 -67.78
N LEU A 117 2.37 15.01 -67.20
CA LEU A 117 2.20 14.09 -66.08
C LEU A 117 1.89 14.85 -64.78
N LEU A 118 2.53 16.01 -64.59
CA LEU A 118 2.23 16.91 -63.47
C LEU A 118 0.78 17.40 -63.51
N GLU A 119 0.27 17.81 -64.68
CA GLU A 119 -1.12 18.25 -64.85
C GLU A 119 -2.12 17.13 -64.54
N LYS A 120 -1.85 15.90 -65.00
CA LYS A 120 -2.65 14.72 -64.67
C LYS A 120 -2.66 14.45 -63.17
N PHE A 121 -1.51 14.56 -62.50
CA PHE A 121 -1.41 14.38 -61.06
C PHE A 121 -2.15 15.47 -60.29
N ILE A 122 -2.03 16.75 -60.68
CA ILE A 122 -2.78 17.87 -60.08
C ILE A 122 -4.28 17.64 -60.21
N THR A 123 -4.75 17.21 -61.39
CA THR A 123 -6.16 16.90 -61.63
C THR A 123 -6.63 15.77 -60.73
N LYS A 124 -5.83 14.71 -60.60
CA LYS A 124 -6.12 13.55 -59.74
C LYS A 124 -6.21 13.91 -58.26
N VAL A 125 -5.29 14.74 -57.75
CA VAL A 125 -5.28 15.21 -56.35
C VAL A 125 -6.47 16.15 -56.08
N SER A 126 -6.85 16.96 -57.06
CA SER A 126 -7.97 17.91 -56.95
C SER A 126 -9.35 17.26 -57.12
N THR A 127 -9.42 16.01 -57.58
CA THR A 127 -10.68 15.31 -57.77
C THR A 127 -11.26 14.90 -56.41
N ASN A 128 -12.50 15.31 -56.13
CA ASN A 128 -13.22 15.01 -54.88
C ASN A 128 -12.55 15.52 -53.58
N ARG A 129 -11.65 16.51 -53.66
CA ARG A 129 -10.95 17.07 -52.48
C ARG A 129 -10.75 18.58 -52.60
N LEU A 130 -10.87 19.28 -51.48
CA LEU A 130 -10.50 20.69 -51.39
C LEU A 130 -8.98 20.80 -51.20
N CYS A 131 -8.29 21.35 -52.19
CA CYS A 131 -6.85 21.61 -52.13
C CYS A 131 -6.58 23.07 -51.79
N GLY A 132 -5.61 23.32 -50.91
CA GLY A 132 -5.11 24.67 -50.65
C GLY A 132 -4.26 25.17 -51.82
N LYS A 133 -4.40 26.44 -52.20
CA LYS A 133 -3.51 27.06 -53.20
C LYS A 133 -2.46 27.95 -52.54
N TRP A 134 -1.29 28.11 -53.13
CA TRP A 134 -0.22 28.97 -52.60
C TRP A 134 0.66 29.58 -53.70
N ASN A 135 1.27 30.74 -53.42
CA ASN A 135 2.24 31.42 -54.31
C ASN A 135 3.64 31.52 -53.70
N ASP A 136 3.74 31.64 -52.37
CA ASP A 136 5.00 31.77 -51.66
C ASP A 136 4.98 31.08 -50.28
N ILE A 137 6.13 31.05 -49.60
CA ILE A 137 6.32 30.42 -48.29
C ILE A 137 5.45 31.08 -47.21
N ASN A 138 5.27 32.40 -47.26
CA ASN A 138 4.50 33.14 -46.25
C ASN A 138 3.00 32.83 -46.36
N GLU A 139 2.52 32.48 -47.54
CA GLU A 139 1.15 32.00 -47.76
C GLU A 139 0.99 30.50 -47.44
N LEU A 140 2.00 29.69 -47.77
CA LEU A 140 1.95 28.24 -47.59
C LEU A 140 1.95 27.82 -46.11
N LEU A 141 2.82 28.40 -45.28
CA LEU A 141 2.98 27.97 -43.88
C LEU A 141 1.70 28.15 -43.04
N PRO A 142 1.02 29.32 -43.02
CA PRO A 142 -0.18 29.49 -42.23
C PRO A 142 -1.30 28.56 -42.70
N LYS A 143 -1.41 28.32 -44.02
CA LYS A 143 -2.40 27.41 -44.59
C LYS A 143 -2.17 25.97 -44.14
N VAL A 144 -0.93 25.49 -44.17
CA VAL A 144 -0.59 24.13 -43.70
C VAL A 144 -0.95 23.96 -42.23
N ILE A 145 -0.54 24.90 -41.37
CA ILE A 145 -0.78 24.80 -39.92
C ILE A 145 -2.26 24.92 -39.58
N THR A 146 -2.99 25.87 -40.17
CA THR A 146 -4.42 26.04 -39.91
C THR A 146 -5.21 24.82 -40.40
N SER A 147 -4.95 24.33 -41.62
CA SER A 147 -5.64 23.13 -42.12
C SER A 147 -5.32 21.89 -41.28
N LEU A 148 -4.09 21.74 -40.80
CA LEU A 148 -3.71 20.63 -39.94
C LEU A 148 -4.40 20.72 -38.57
N ASN A 149 -4.44 21.91 -37.95
CA ASN A 149 -5.14 22.13 -36.68
C ASN A 149 -6.65 21.90 -36.79
N GLU A 150 -7.26 22.33 -37.88
CA GLU A 150 -8.68 22.02 -38.14
C GLU A 150 -8.90 20.53 -38.31
N GLN A 151 -8.02 19.85 -39.05
CA GLN A 151 -8.15 18.42 -39.32
C GLN A 151 -7.91 17.58 -38.07
N THR A 152 -6.96 17.96 -37.22
CA THR A 152 -6.72 17.29 -35.93
C THR A 152 -7.86 17.49 -34.95
N SER A 153 -8.57 18.62 -35.04
CA SER A 153 -9.77 18.89 -34.25
C SER A 153 -11.00 18.11 -34.75
N LYS A 154 -11.20 18.05 -36.08
CA LYS A 154 -12.38 17.39 -36.69
C LYS A 154 -12.25 15.87 -36.77
N ASN A 155 -11.06 15.36 -37.09
CA ASN A 155 -10.80 13.94 -37.35
C ASN A 155 -9.51 13.47 -36.64
N PRO A 156 -9.49 13.42 -35.30
CA PRO A 156 -8.30 13.05 -34.53
C PRO A 156 -7.87 11.60 -34.79
N GLN A 157 -6.61 11.40 -35.15
CA GLN A 157 -5.99 10.08 -35.37
C GLN A 157 -5.44 9.46 -34.08
N LEU A 158 -4.79 8.29 -34.14
CA LEU A 158 -4.29 7.54 -32.98
C LEU A 158 -3.23 8.29 -32.16
N GLY A 159 -2.30 9.00 -32.82
CA GLY A 159 -1.29 9.87 -32.23
C GLY A 159 -0.35 9.23 -31.18
N TRP A 160 0.60 10.03 -30.72
CA TRP A 160 1.62 9.67 -29.75
C TRP A 160 1.30 10.27 -28.39
N ILE A 161 1.43 9.46 -27.34
CA ILE A 161 1.31 9.90 -25.95
C ILE A 161 2.61 9.53 -25.24
N ARG A 162 3.14 10.46 -24.44
CA ARG A 162 4.35 10.21 -23.65
C ARG A 162 4.08 9.07 -22.66
N GLY A 163 4.89 8.02 -22.71
CA GLY A 163 4.80 6.91 -21.77
C GLY A 163 5.21 7.34 -20.36
N CYS A 164 4.23 7.66 -19.52
CA CYS A 164 4.39 7.74 -18.07
C CYS A 164 3.69 6.52 -17.49
N ASN A 165 4.45 5.55 -16.96
CA ASN A 165 3.99 4.33 -16.25
C ASN A 165 2.52 3.96 -16.49
N TYR A 166 2.18 3.70 -17.76
CA TYR A 166 0.87 3.21 -18.09
C TYR A 166 0.95 1.70 -18.00
N ASP A 167 0.15 1.15 -17.09
CA ASP A 167 0.04 -0.27 -16.84
C ASP A 167 -0.67 -0.90 -18.05
N ALA A 168 0.08 -1.17 -19.13
CA ALA A 168 -0.43 -1.85 -20.32
C ALA A 168 -1.13 -3.16 -19.93
N THR A 169 -0.70 -3.76 -18.82
CA THR A 169 -1.30 -4.90 -18.14
C THR A 169 -2.72 -4.64 -17.63
N GLU A 170 -3.03 -3.44 -17.14
CA GLU A 170 -4.38 -3.09 -16.67
C GLU A 170 -5.35 -2.90 -17.83
N PHE A 171 -4.91 -2.22 -18.92
CA PHE A 171 -5.73 -2.08 -20.13
C PHE A 171 -5.89 -3.43 -20.86
N LEU A 172 -4.84 -4.25 -20.93
CA LEU A 172 -4.93 -5.63 -21.44
C LEU A 172 -5.81 -6.50 -20.55
N SER A 173 -5.80 -6.31 -19.24
CA SER A 173 -6.71 -7.02 -18.33
C SER A 173 -8.16 -6.59 -18.55
N GLN A 174 -8.43 -5.31 -18.71
CA GLN A 174 -9.76 -4.80 -19.03
C GLN A 174 -10.25 -5.25 -20.42
N ILE A 175 -9.38 -5.28 -21.44
CA ILE A 175 -9.71 -5.81 -22.77
C ILE A 175 -9.99 -7.31 -22.69
N ASN A 176 -9.16 -8.08 -21.98
CA ASN A 176 -9.38 -9.51 -21.80
C ASN A 176 -10.66 -9.78 -21.01
N GLU A 177 -10.97 -8.98 -19.99
CA GLU A 177 -12.21 -9.06 -19.23
C GLU A 177 -13.43 -8.71 -20.10
N LEU A 178 -13.32 -7.70 -20.98
CA LEU A 178 -14.37 -7.34 -21.94
C LEU A 178 -14.56 -8.41 -23.02
N HIS A 179 -13.48 -8.98 -23.55
CA HIS A 179 -13.53 -10.08 -24.53
C HIS A 179 -14.13 -11.35 -23.92
N LEU A 180 -13.70 -11.72 -22.71
CA LEU A 180 -14.21 -12.89 -22.00
C LEU A 180 -15.67 -12.70 -21.60
N ASN A 181 -16.06 -11.49 -21.15
CA ASN A 181 -17.47 -11.16 -20.93
C ASN A 181 -18.28 -11.23 -22.23
N LYS A 182 -17.72 -10.83 -23.37
CA LYS A 182 -18.42 -10.88 -24.67
C LYS A 182 -18.61 -12.31 -25.16
N GLU A 183 -17.55 -13.11 -25.20
CA GLU A 183 -17.56 -14.52 -25.61
C GLU A 183 -18.50 -15.39 -24.75
N ILE A 184 -18.73 -15.03 -23.49
CA ILE A 184 -19.63 -15.75 -22.58
C ILE A 184 -21.06 -15.17 -22.62
N SER A 185 -21.23 -13.85 -22.82
CA SER A 185 -22.55 -13.20 -22.84
C SER A 185 -23.37 -13.50 -24.10
N GLU A 186 -22.73 -13.74 -25.24
CA GLU A 186 -23.42 -14.05 -26.50
C GLU A 186 -24.12 -15.43 -26.46
N PRO A 187 -23.47 -16.53 -26.03
CA PRO A 187 -24.13 -17.81 -25.80
C PRO A 187 -25.30 -17.72 -24.80
N LEU A 188 -25.16 -16.94 -23.71
CA LEU A 188 -26.23 -16.73 -22.72
C LEU A 188 -27.45 -16.01 -23.31
N LYS A 189 -27.25 -15.10 -24.28
CA LYS A 189 -28.34 -14.43 -25.00
C LYS A 189 -29.04 -15.39 -25.96
N GLU A 190 -28.30 -16.21 -26.70
CA GLU A 190 -28.88 -17.24 -27.59
C GLU A 190 -29.70 -18.28 -26.81
N ILE A 191 -29.20 -18.70 -25.65
CA ILE A 191 -29.89 -19.63 -24.76
C ILE A 191 -31.15 -19.00 -24.09
N LYS A 192 -31.21 -17.67 -23.95
CA LYS A 192 -32.42 -16.94 -23.52
C LYS A 192 -33.56 -17.03 -24.54
N ILE A 193 -33.24 -17.15 -25.83
CA ILE A 193 -34.21 -17.19 -26.94
C ILE A 193 -34.90 -18.57 -27.05
N LEU A 194 -34.29 -19.65 -26.54
CA LEU A 194 -34.69 -21.04 -26.84
C LEU A 194 -35.79 -21.69 -25.97
N GLY A 195 -36.46 -20.97 -25.05
CA GLY A 195 -37.60 -21.53 -24.31
C GLY A 195 -37.30 -22.74 -23.38
N SER A 196 -38.31 -23.19 -22.62
CA SER A 196 -38.16 -24.05 -21.43
C SER A 196 -37.97 -25.55 -21.72
N HIS A 197 -36.74 -26.05 -21.57
CA HIS A 197 -36.44 -27.47 -21.30
C HIS A 197 -35.52 -27.56 -20.08
N ASN A 198 -35.74 -28.53 -19.17
CA ASN A 198 -34.96 -28.69 -17.92
C ASN A 198 -33.44 -28.74 -18.16
N SER A 199 -32.99 -29.34 -19.27
CA SER A 199 -31.57 -29.37 -19.66
C SER A 199 -31.00 -27.98 -20.00
N ILE A 200 -31.80 -27.10 -20.60
CA ILE A 200 -31.40 -25.72 -20.94
C ILE A 200 -31.27 -24.87 -19.67
N ASN A 201 -32.19 -25.03 -18.71
CA ASN A 201 -32.10 -24.33 -17.43
C ASN A 201 -30.88 -24.79 -16.61
N LYS A 202 -30.54 -26.08 -16.67
CA LYS A 202 -29.32 -26.61 -16.04
C LYS A 202 -28.05 -26.04 -16.69
N LEU A 203 -28.00 -25.95 -18.01
CA LEU A 203 -26.89 -25.34 -18.76
C LEU A 203 -26.77 -23.83 -18.49
N LYS A 204 -27.89 -23.10 -18.43
CA LYS A 204 -27.93 -21.68 -18.03
C LYS A 204 -27.28 -21.48 -16.67
N LYS A 205 -27.69 -22.27 -15.68
CA LYS A 205 -27.13 -22.21 -14.32
C LYS A 205 -25.63 -22.49 -14.31
N ILE A 206 -25.16 -23.51 -15.03
CA ILE A 206 -23.72 -23.83 -15.13
C ILE A 206 -22.93 -22.65 -15.75
N LEU A 207 -23.45 -22.04 -16.81
CA LEU A 207 -22.81 -20.90 -17.46
C LEU A 207 -22.81 -19.65 -16.58
N GLU A 208 -23.89 -19.41 -15.84
CA GLU A 208 -23.99 -18.33 -14.85
C GLU A 208 -22.98 -18.53 -13.70
N ASP A 209 -22.90 -19.74 -13.15
CA ASP A 209 -21.94 -20.12 -12.11
C ASP A 209 -20.48 -19.98 -12.62
N HIS A 210 -20.21 -20.39 -13.85
CA HIS A 210 -18.87 -20.24 -14.47
C HIS A 210 -18.52 -18.76 -14.71
N LEU A 211 -19.45 -17.94 -15.17
CA LEU A 211 -19.23 -16.50 -15.35
C LEU A 211 -18.92 -15.81 -14.02
N VAL A 212 -19.61 -16.21 -12.95
CA VAL A 212 -19.31 -15.73 -11.60
C VAL A 212 -17.89 -16.12 -11.22
N TRP A 213 -17.52 -17.40 -11.36
CA TRP A 213 -16.18 -17.87 -11.02
C TRP A 213 -15.09 -17.08 -11.77
N VAL A 214 -15.24 -16.89 -13.08
CA VAL A 214 -14.29 -16.11 -13.90
C VAL A 214 -14.12 -14.68 -13.37
N LYS A 215 -15.23 -13.99 -13.04
CA LYS A 215 -15.17 -12.63 -12.48
C LYS A 215 -14.50 -12.59 -11.11
N SER A 216 -14.75 -13.60 -10.30
CA SER A 216 -14.10 -13.77 -9.00
C SER A 216 -12.59 -13.96 -9.12
N GLU A 217 -12.12 -14.77 -10.06
CA GLU A 217 -10.69 -14.96 -10.34
C GLU A 217 -10.02 -13.67 -10.85
N ILE A 218 -10.69 -12.91 -11.71
CA ILE A 218 -10.18 -11.62 -12.19
C ILE A 218 -10.03 -10.63 -11.03
N PHE A 219 -11.06 -10.54 -10.18
CA PHE A 219 -11.02 -9.71 -8.98
C PHE A 219 -9.89 -10.15 -8.04
N LEU A 220 -9.75 -11.45 -7.77
CA LEU A 220 -8.68 -11.98 -6.94
C LEU A 220 -7.29 -11.67 -7.50
N LYS A 221 -7.10 -11.75 -8.82
CA LYS A 221 -5.84 -11.40 -9.46
C LYS A 221 -5.50 -9.93 -9.25
N GLN A 222 -6.49 -9.04 -9.29
CA GLN A 222 -6.32 -7.62 -8.96
C GLN A 222 -5.94 -7.46 -7.49
N ILE A 223 -6.69 -8.05 -6.55
CA ILE A 223 -6.40 -7.95 -5.11
C ILE A 223 -5.02 -8.51 -4.78
N LYS A 224 -4.64 -9.65 -5.35
CA LYS A 224 -3.31 -10.22 -5.19
C LYS A 224 -2.23 -9.21 -5.59
N LYS A 225 -2.40 -8.52 -6.72
CA LYS A 225 -1.46 -7.49 -7.19
C LYS A 225 -1.40 -6.31 -6.23
N GLU A 226 -2.55 -5.80 -5.77
CA GLU A 226 -2.64 -4.64 -4.87
C GLU A 226 -2.02 -4.88 -3.48
N PHE A 227 -2.04 -6.13 -3.00
CA PHE A 227 -1.54 -6.48 -1.67
C PHE A 227 -0.18 -7.21 -1.69
N THR A 228 0.35 -7.58 -2.85
CA THR A 228 1.70 -8.17 -2.94
C THR A 228 2.76 -7.08 -2.98
N LEU A 229 3.73 -7.13 -2.06
CA LEU A 229 4.89 -6.24 -2.06
C LEU A 229 6.09 -6.92 -2.73
N SER A 230 6.78 -6.19 -3.60
CA SER A 230 8.05 -6.62 -4.17
C SER A 230 9.17 -6.52 -3.13
N LYS A 231 10.23 -7.31 -3.31
CA LYS A 231 11.44 -7.25 -2.47
C LYS A 231 12.01 -5.83 -2.39
N GLU A 232 12.01 -5.10 -3.50
CA GLU A 232 12.50 -3.72 -3.59
C GLU A 232 11.63 -2.77 -2.76
N GLN A 233 10.29 -2.92 -2.82
CA GLN A 233 9.37 -2.12 -2.01
C GLN A 233 9.60 -2.36 -0.51
N ILE A 234 9.70 -3.62 -0.08
CA ILE A 234 9.95 -3.96 1.33
C ILE A 234 11.30 -3.40 1.79
N ASN A 235 12.34 -3.54 0.97
CA ASN A 235 13.67 -3.00 1.25
C ASN A 235 13.65 -1.47 1.37
N GLN A 236 12.90 -0.78 0.49
CA GLN A 236 12.74 0.66 0.52
C GLN A 236 12.03 1.11 1.80
N ILE A 237 10.96 0.43 2.20
CA ILE A 237 10.24 0.70 3.46
C ILE A 237 11.17 0.53 4.67
N ALA A 238 11.99 -0.54 4.70
CA ALA A 238 12.97 -0.74 5.75
C ALA A 238 13.99 0.41 5.84
N ASN A 239 14.49 0.89 4.69
CA ASN A 239 15.38 2.05 4.66
C ASN A 239 14.70 3.33 5.14
N CYS A 240 13.42 3.54 4.81
CA CYS A 240 12.65 4.68 5.30
C CYS A 240 12.45 4.64 6.81
N PHE A 241 12.24 3.46 7.42
CA PHE A 241 12.21 3.32 8.88
C PHE A 241 13.56 3.72 9.50
N ARG A 242 14.67 3.19 8.96
CA ARG A 242 16.02 3.53 9.41
C ARG A 242 16.28 5.03 9.37
N GLU A 243 15.92 5.68 8.27
CA GLU A 243 16.08 7.12 8.06
C GLU A 243 15.17 7.94 9.00
N SER A 244 13.93 7.51 9.20
CA SER A 244 12.98 8.19 10.09
C SER A 244 13.43 8.15 11.54
N ILE A 245 14.07 7.06 11.97
CA ILE A 245 14.69 6.93 13.29
C ILE A 245 15.88 7.91 13.39
N ASP A 246 16.79 7.86 12.43
CA ASP A 246 17.99 8.70 12.41
C ASP A 246 17.64 10.21 12.39
N ASN A 247 16.65 10.60 11.60
CA ASN A 247 16.14 11.96 11.52
C ASN A 247 15.58 12.43 12.86
N GLN A 248 14.68 11.66 13.47
CA GLN A 248 14.06 12.05 14.74
C GLN A 248 15.09 12.22 15.86
N ILE A 249 16.06 11.30 15.92
CA ILE A 249 17.13 11.32 16.91
C ILE A 249 18.05 12.54 16.74
N LYS A 250 18.27 12.99 15.50
CA LYS A 250 19.02 14.20 15.18
C LYS A 250 18.20 15.49 15.34
N GLY A 251 16.93 15.40 15.73
CA GLY A 251 16.04 16.56 15.88
C GLY A 251 15.45 17.07 14.57
N HIS A 252 15.49 16.28 13.49
CA HIS A 252 14.78 16.56 12.25
C HIS A 252 13.35 16.02 12.30
N ASN A 253 12.46 16.56 11.45
CA ASN A 253 11.07 16.13 11.40
C ASN A 253 10.96 14.65 10.99
N SER A 254 10.25 13.88 11.80
CA SER A 254 9.87 12.49 11.57
C SER A 254 8.49 12.21 12.14
N THR A 255 7.81 11.21 11.62
CA THR A 255 6.49 10.78 12.13
C THR A 255 6.62 9.86 13.35
N LEU A 256 7.80 9.27 13.55
CA LEU A 256 8.12 8.49 14.76
C LEU A 256 8.33 9.45 15.92
N ARG A 257 7.68 9.20 17.06
CA ARG A 257 7.75 10.11 18.22
C ARG A 257 9.05 9.98 18.99
N MET A 258 9.56 8.74 19.12
CA MET A 258 10.81 8.42 19.82
C MET A 258 10.79 8.95 21.27
N ILE A 259 9.80 8.50 22.03
CA ILE A 259 9.55 8.89 23.41
C ILE A 259 10.57 8.16 24.32
N PRO A 260 11.38 8.89 25.12
CA PRO A 260 12.31 8.27 26.06
C PRO A 260 11.55 7.58 27.19
N SER A 261 11.89 6.32 27.50
CA SER A 261 11.24 5.60 28.59
C SER A 261 11.94 5.74 29.94
N TYR A 262 13.11 6.38 30.00
CA TYR A 262 13.95 6.48 31.21
C TYR A 262 14.39 5.14 31.81
N PHE A 263 14.12 4.01 31.14
CA PHE A 263 14.56 2.69 31.55
C PHE A 263 15.79 2.23 30.75
N ARG A 264 16.73 1.63 31.48
CA ARG A 264 17.88 0.91 30.92
C ARG A 264 17.57 -0.59 30.87
N LYS A 265 18.50 -1.39 30.35
CA LYS A 265 18.42 -2.85 30.50
C LYS A 265 18.46 -3.24 31.97
N PRO A 266 17.67 -4.24 32.38
CA PRO A 266 17.57 -4.65 33.78
C PRO A 266 18.85 -5.34 34.29
N ASN A 267 18.99 -5.40 35.61
CA ASN A 267 20.04 -6.16 36.25
C ASN A 267 19.53 -7.55 36.60
N ILE A 268 20.12 -8.59 36.00
CA ILE A 268 19.75 -9.99 36.21
C ILE A 268 19.91 -10.46 37.67
N ASN A 269 20.56 -9.70 38.54
CA ASN A 269 20.69 -10.03 39.97
C ASN A 269 19.59 -9.40 40.83
N ASP A 270 18.61 -8.71 40.24
CA ASP A 270 17.50 -8.11 40.98
C ASP A 270 16.67 -9.17 41.71
N LYS A 271 16.33 -8.89 42.95
CA LYS A 271 15.57 -9.79 43.83
C LYS A 271 14.53 -8.99 44.60
N GLY A 272 13.41 -9.62 44.88
CA GLY A 272 12.33 -9.02 45.65
C GLY A 272 10.96 -9.44 45.14
N ILE A 273 9.93 -9.00 45.83
CA ILE A 273 8.54 -9.20 45.43
C ILE A 273 7.98 -7.84 45.05
N PHE A 274 7.42 -7.74 43.85
CA PHE A 274 6.92 -6.50 43.27
C PHE A 274 5.49 -6.69 42.77
N MET A 275 4.70 -5.64 42.84
CA MET A 275 3.36 -5.59 42.28
C MET A 275 3.44 -5.05 40.86
N ALA A 276 2.74 -5.69 39.93
CA ALA A 276 2.58 -5.23 38.56
C ALA A 276 1.11 -4.92 38.32
N LEU A 277 0.83 -3.75 37.75
CA LEU A 277 -0.48 -3.34 37.29
C LEU A 277 -0.42 -3.13 35.78
N ASP A 278 -1.15 -3.95 35.03
CA ASP A 278 -1.26 -3.84 33.58
C ASP A 278 -2.60 -3.21 33.21
N PHE A 279 -2.53 -1.95 32.80
CA PHE A 279 -3.61 -1.22 32.19
C PHE A 279 -3.59 -1.50 30.68
N GLY A 280 -4.32 -2.56 30.31
CA GLY A 280 -4.40 -3.06 28.95
C GLY A 280 -5.35 -2.25 28.06
N SER A 281 -5.71 -2.83 26.91
CA SER A 281 -6.62 -2.16 25.95
C SER A 281 -8.08 -2.22 26.38
N THR A 282 -8.50 -3.29 27.07
CA THR A 282 -9.89 -3.47 27.54
C THR A 282 -10.01 -3.99 28.96
N ASN A 283 -8.90 -4.49 29.52
CA ASN A 283 -8.89 -5.16 30.81
C ASN A 283 -7.76 -4.62 31.68
N LEU A 284 -7.98 -4.67 32.98
CA LEU A 284 -7.01 -4.48 34.04
C LEU A 284 -6.52 -5.85 34.53
N GLN A 285 -5.22 -5.97 34.78
CA GLN A 285 -4.65 -7.12 35.46
C GLN A 285 -3.65 -6.68 36.54
N ILE A 286 -3.68 -7.36 37.67
CA ILE A 286 -2.82 -7.10 38.83
C ILE A 286 -2.12 -8.40 39.19
N MET A 287 -0.81 -8.36 39.31
CA MET A 287 0.00 -9.53 39.64
C MET A 287 1.00 -9.22 40.74
N LEU A 288 1.29 -10.23 41.55
CA LEU A 288 2.44 -10.23 42.47
C LEU A 288 3.53 -11.11 41.87
N ILE A 289 4.71 -10.55 41.65
CA ILE A 289 5.80 -11.21 40.93
C ILE A 289 7.06 -11.20 41.79
N GLN A 290 7.70 -12.36 41.92
CA GLN A 290 8.98 -12.52 42.59
C GLN A 290 10.12 -12.53 41.58
N LEU A 291 11.02 -11.56 41.70
CA LEU A 291 12.32 -11.59 41.04
C LEU A 291 13.27 -12.46 41.87
N MET A 292 13.87 -13.45 41.22
CA MET A 292 14.67 -14.49 41.85
C MET A 292 16.17 -14.37 41.51
N GLY A 293 16.61 -13.19 41.07
CA GLY A 293 17.95 -12.99 40.51
C GLY A 293 18.07 -13.69 39.16
N GLN A 294 19.08 -14.54 39.00
CA GLN A 294 19.42 -15.18 37.73
C GLN A 294 18.36 -16.18 37.22
N LEU A 295 17.40 -16.54 38.06
CA LEU A 295 16.29 -17.42 37.71
C LEU A 295 15.11 -16.62 37.12
N LYS A 296 14.26 -17.32 36.37
CA LYS A 296 13.04 -16.73 35.80
C LYS A 296 12.15 -16.10 36.88
N PRO A 297 11.62 -14.88 36.65
CA PRO A 297 10.60 -14.31 37.51
C PRO A 297 9.46 -15.30 37.73
N LYS A 298 9.01 -15.42 38.98
CA LYS A 298 7.90 -16.29 39.37
C LYS A 298 6.67 -15.45 39.62
N ILE A 299 5.60 -15.69 38.87
CA ILE A 299 4.27 -15.15 39.20
C ILE A 299 3.81 -15.86 40.47
N LEU A 300 3.61 -15.10 41.53
CA LEU A 300 3.20 -15.61 42.83
C LEU A 300 1.69 -15.72 42.94
N GLU A 301 1.00 -14.67 42.49
CA GLU A 301 -0.46 -14.55 42.41
C GLU A 301 -0.86 -13.62 41.27
N THR A 302 -2.07 -13.78 40.77
CA THR A 302 -2.70 -12.93 39.77
C THR A 302 -4.18 -12.78 40.10
N ASN A 303 -4.73 -11.61 39.82
CA ASN A 303 -6.17 -11.47 39.77
C ASN A 303 -6.75 -12.09 38.49
N ALA A 304 -8.08 -12.23 38.45
CA ALA A 304 -8.77 -12.43 37.18
C ALA A 304 -8.60 -11.19 36.30
N SER A 305 -8.50 -11.35 34.97
CA SER A 305 -8.48 -10.20 34.05
C SER A 305 -9.85 -9.52 34.06
N ILE A 306 -9.91 -8.26 34.49
CA ILE A 306 -11.18 -7.54 34.75
C ILE A 306 -11.40 -6.52 33.66
N ARG A 307 -12.59 -6.50 33.03
CA ARG A 307 -12.94 -5.46 32.05
C ARG A 307 -13.06 -4.10 32.75
N PHE A 308 -12.67 -3.04 32.06
CA PHE A 308 -12.90 -1.69 32.56
C PHE A 308 -14.40 -1.40 32.73
N PRO A 309 -14.79 -0.71 33.81
CA PRO A 309 -16.16 -0.27 34.01
C PRO A 309 -16.51 0.90 33.08
N GLU A 310 -17.81 1.14 32.89
CA GLU A 310 -18.28 2.41 32.33
C GLU A 310 -18.18 3.50 33.40
N VAL A 311 -17.34 4.51 33.15
CA VAL A 311 -17.04 5.60 34.09
C VAL A 311 -17.01 6.94 33.34
N ASN A 312 -17.41 8.00 34.02
CA ASN A 312 -17.59 9.33 33.42
C ASN A 312 -16.46 10.31 33.75
N SER A 313 -15.60 10.00 34.73
CA SER A 313 -14.49 10.86 35.15
C SER A 313 -13.20 10.11 35.48
N SER A 314 -12.07 10.80 35.34
CA SER A 314 -10.76 10.27 35.76
C SER A 314 -10.78 9.77 37.20
N GLU A 315 -11.44 10.50 38.09
CA GLU A 315 -11.56 10.15 39.50
C GLU A 315 -12.26 8.80 39.68
N GLU A 316 -13.42 8.60 39.06
CA GLU A 316 -14.15 7.31 39.10
C GLU A 316 -13.30 6.14 38.58
N LEU A 317 -12.54 6.35 37.49
CA LEU A 317 -11.68 5.31 36.93
C LEU A 317 -10.58 4.90 37.92
N PHE A 318 -9.83 5.87 38.45
CA PHE A 318 -8.69 5.57 39.33
C PHE A 318 -9.14 5.11 40.73
N ASP A 319 -10.27 5.60 41.24
CA ASP A 319 -10.89 5.08 42.46
C ASP A 319 -11.30 3.61 42.27
N TRP A 320 -11.85 3.23 41.11
CA TRP A 320 -12.11 1.84 40.77
C TRP A 320 -10.84 0.99 40.62
N ILE A 321 -9.75 1.54 40.05
CA ILE A 321 -8.47 0.80 40.00
C ILE A 321 -7.96 0.55 41.42
N ALA A 322 -8.01 1.55 42.30
CA ALA A 322 -7.65 1.42 43.70
C ALA A 322 -8.55 0.41 44.46
N GLU A 323 -9.83 0.27 44.08
CA GLU A 323 -10.71 -0.83 44.51
C GLU A 323 -10.18 -2.20 44.16
N GLN A 324 -9.78 -2.39 42.91
CA GLN A 324 -9.26 -3.68 42.46
C GLN A 324 -7.92 -4.00 43.15
N VAL A 325 -7.06 -3.00 43.35
CA VAL A 325 -5.82 -3.16 44.13
C VAL A 325 -6.12 -3.56 45.57
N GLU A 326 -7.07 -2.89 46.23
CA GLU A 326 -7.49 -3.24 47.58
C GLU A 326 -7.98 -4.69 47.66
N TYR A 327 -8.85 -5.07 46.73
CA TYR A 327 -9.43 -6.40 46.64
C TYR A 327 -8.34 -7.46 46.45
N SER A 328 -7.42 -7.26 45.50
CA SER A 328 -6.31 -8.18 45.25
C SER A 328 -5.43 -8.33 46.49
N ILE A 329 -5.13 -7.27 47.23
CA ILE A 329 -4.33 -7.37 48.46
C ILE A 329 -5.08 -8.13 49.56
N LYS A 330 -6.36 -7.81 49.79
CA LYS A 330 -7.16 -8.37 50.89
C LYS A 330 -7.52 -9.84 50.69
N PHE A 331 -7.80 -10.25 49.46
CA PHE A 331 -8.36 -11.57 49.17
C PHE A 331 -7.34 -12.45 48.44
N GLU A 332 -6.84 -12.00 47.29
CA GLU A 332 -6.00 -12.83 46.40
C GLU A 332 -4.56 -12.97 46.93
N PHE A 333 -3.97 -11.88 47.44
CA PHE A 333 -2.57 -11.81 47.88
C PHE A 333 -2.43 -11.90 49.41
N SER A 334 -3.53 -12.25 50.10
CA SER A 334 -3.66 -12.26 51.56
C SER A 334 -2.60 -13.09 52.29
N LYS A 335 -1.94 -14.03 51.59
CA LYS A 335 -0.86 -14.87 52.11
C LYS A 335 0.52 -14.18 52.23
N PHE A 336 0.77 -13.09 51.51
CA PHE A 336 2.10 -12.45 51.51
C PHE A 336 2.27 -11.32 52.53
N LYS A 337 1.21 -10.55 52.79
CA LYS A 337 1.16 -9.45 53.76
C LYS A 337 2.45 -8.59 53.78
N LEU A 338 2.81 -8.03 52.63
CA LEU A 338 4.02 -7.22 52.52
C LEU A 338 3.82 -5.88 53.24
N GLU A 339 4.88 -5.36 53.86
CA GLU A 339 4.88 -4.03 54.47
C GLU A 339 4.68 -2.94 53.39
N GLU A 340 5.35 -3.10 52.25
CA GLU A 340 5.26 -2.19 51.10
C GLU A 340 5.08 -3.01 49.81
N TYR A 341 4.18 -2.55 48.95
CA TYR A 341 3.95 -3.07 47.60
C TYR A 341 4.47 -2.04 46.60
N PHE A 342 5.72 -2.20 46.18
CA PHE A 342 6.28 -1.40 45.08
C PHE A 342 5.62 -1.81 43.77
N LEU A 343 4.90 -0.87 43.15
CA LEU A 343 4.05 -1.08 41.99
C LEU A 343 4.70 -0.53 40.73
N GLY A 344 4.84 -1.40 39.72
CA GLY A 344 5.10 -1.01 38.34
C GLY A 344 3.80 -0.95 37.56
N HIS A 345 3.59 0.14 36.85
CA HIS A 345 2.36 0.42 36.10
C HIS A 345 2.63 0.36 34.60
N THR A 346 2.22 -0.72 33.94
CA THR A 346 2.18 -0.77 32.47
C THR A 346 0.92 -0.05 32.00
N PHE A 347 1.10 1.06 31.28
CA PHE A 347 0.00 1.85 30.72
C PHE A 347 0.09 1.85 29.19
N SER A 348 -0.78 1.06 28.56
CA SER A 348 -0.70 0.68 27.13
C SER A 348 -1.22 1.75 26.15
N TYR A 349 -0.98 3.04 26.43
CA TYR A 349 -1.43 4.19 25.64
C TYR A 349 -0.31 5.21 25.41
N PRO A 350 -0.40 6.04 24.36
CA PRO A 350 0.59 7.07 24.07
C PRO A 350 0.76 8.04 25.24
N THR A 351 1.91 7.96 25.88
CA THR A 351 2.21 8.69 27.12
C THR A 351 3.49 9.48 26.91
N LEU A 352 3.43 10.79 27.15
CA LEU A 352 4.62 11.62 27.24
C LEU A 352 5.24 11.36 28.61
N GLN A 353 6.36 10.65 28.59
CA GLN A 353 7.04 10.25 29.81
C GLN A 353 8.03 11.34 30.26
N HIS A 354 8.02 11.69 31.54
CA HIS A 354 8.86 12.74 32.15
C HIS A 354 9.96 12.14 33.02
N SER A 355 9.71 10.98 33.64
CA SER A 355 10.68 10.22 34.42
C SER A 355 10.33 8.73 34.42
N GLN A 356 11.02 7.89 35.20
CA GLN A 356 10.63 6.48 35.35
C GLN A 356 9.23 6.31 35.96
N ASN A 357 8.74 7.29 36.74
CA ASN A 357 7.49 7.21 37.49
C ASN A 357 6.40 8.18 36.99
N GLU A 358 6.76 9.18 36.19
CA GLU A 358 5.86 10.27 35.81
C GLU A 358 5.61 10.28 34.30
N GLY A 359 4.35 10.49 33.92
CA GLY A 359 3.95 10.55 32.54
C GLY A 359 2.49 10.98 32.37
N THR A 360 2.26 11.74 31.31
CA THR A 360 0.96 12.32 30.96
C THR A 360 0.41 11.68 29.70
N LEU A 361 -0.85 11.27 29.70
CA LEU A 361 -1.53 10.76 28.51
C LEU A 361 -1.56 11.85 27.43
N LEU A 362 -1.10 11.50 26.21
CA LEU A 362 -1.15 12.41 25.06
C LEU A 362 -2.53 12.45 24.42
N PHE A 363 -3.09 11.27 24.16
CA PHE A 363 -4.43 11.08 23.61
C PHE A 363 -4.86 9.63 23.75
N TRP A 364 -6.17 9.40 23.85
CA TRP A 364 -6.72 8.06 23.78
C TRP A 364 -6.56 7.47 22.37
N THR A 365 -6.26 6.17 22.33
CA THR A 365 -6.26 5.35 21.11
C THR A 365 -7.22 4.19 21.28
N LYS A 366 -7.36 3.34 20.25
CA LYS A 366 -8.13 2.09 20.30
C LYS A 366 -9.64 2.27 20.54
N GLU A 367 -10.18 3.48 20.31
CA GLU A 367 -11.60 3.82 20.46
C GLU A 367 -12.19 3.45 21.83
N ILE A 368 -11.39 3.64 22.88
CA ILE A 368 -11.86 3.43 24.25
C ILE A 368 -12.72 4.62 24.69
N ASN A 369 -13.86 4.33 25.32
CA ASN A 369 -14.73 5.33 25.92
C ASN A 369 -14.31 5.57 27.37
N LEU A 370 -13.09 6.06 27.57
CA LEU A 370 -12.60 6.47 28.88
C LEU A 370 -12.61 8.00 29.03
N PRO A 371 -12.66 8.50 30.27
CA PRO A 371 -12.77 9.93 30.55
C PRO A 371 -11.65 10.76 29.90
N ASN A 372 -12.05 11.81 29.19
CA ASN A 372 -11.12 12.72 28.51
C ASN A 372 -10.43 13.70 29.48
N ASP A 373 -10.94 13.86 30.70
CA ASP A 373 -10.33 14.70 31.71
C ASP A 373 -9.04 14.11 32.30
N ILE A 374 -8.60 12.92 31.85
CA ILE A 374 -7.28 12.32 32.14
C ILE A 374 -6.16 13.01 31.35
N LEU A 375 -6.48 13.66 30.22
CA LEU A 375 -5.48 14.32 29.39
C LEU A 375 -4.68 15.35 30.20
N GLU A 376 -3.38 15.40 29.95
CA GLU A 376 -2.43 16.30 30.64
C GLU A 376 -2.24 16.06 32.14
N LYS A 377 -2.96 15.10 32.75
CA LYS A 377 -2.74 14.69 34.14
C LYS A 377 -1.68 13.58 34.23
N ASP A 378 -0.93 13.59 35.32
CA ASP A 378 0.04 12.53 35.59
C ASP A 378 -0.67 11.24 36.05
N ILE A 379 -0.41 10.14 35.35
CA ILE A 379 -1.12 8.88 35.52
C ILE A 379 -0.84 8.23 36.89
N ASN A 380 0.43 8.22 37.33
CA ASN A 380 0.78 7.61 38.61
C ASN A 380 0.39 8.50 39.79
N ARG A 381 0.32 9.81 39.60
CA ARG A 381 -0.25 10.75 40.58
C ARG A 381 -1.73 10.46 40.79
N LEU A 382 -2.52 10.33 39.73
CA LEU A 382 -3.94 9.97 39.83
C LEU A 382 -4.14 8.63 40.58
N LEU A 383 -3.32 7.63 40.25
CA LEU A 383 -3.34 6.34 40.95
C LEU A 383 -2.95 6.49 42.42
N THR A 384 -1.92 7.28 42.73
CA THR A 384 -1.47 7.52 44.11
C THR A 384 -2.56 8.20 44.93
N GLU A 385 -3.19 9.26 44.40
CA GLU A 385 -4.27 9.99 45.07
C GLU A 385 -5.47 9.06 45.36
N ALA A 386 -5.84 8.19 44.41
CA ALA A 386 -6.91 7.20 44.59
C ALA A 386 -6.57 6.11 45.64
N LEU A 387 -5.32 5.63 45.66
CA LEU A 387 -4.85 4.67 46.68
C LEU A 387 -4.85 5.30 48.08
N GLU A 388 -4.44 6.56 48.21
CA GLU A 388 -4.42 7.27 49.48
C GLU A 388 -5.82 7.48 50.07
N LYS A 389 -6.81 7.83 49.24
CA LYS A 389 -8.23 7.92 49.66
C LYS A 389 -8.74 6.62 50.28
N ARG A 390 -8.18 5.48 49.88
CA ARG A 390 -8.56 4.13 50.34
C ARG A 390 -7.64 3.58 51.45
N ASN A 391 -6.80 4.43 52.04
CA ASN A 391 -5.81 4.07 53.07
C ASN A 391 -4.77 3.02 52.60
N LEU A 392 -4.48 2.93 51.30
CA LEU A 392 -3.49 2.03 50.71
C LEU A 392 -2.12 2.69 50.50
N LYS A 393 -1.65 3.45 51.49
CA LYS A 393 -0.35 4.17 51.42
C LYS A 393 0.86 3.23 51.31
N ASN A 394 0.67 1.96 51.63
CA ASN A 394 1.68 0.92 51.47
C ASN A 394 1.82 0.43 50.02
N VAL A 395 0.91 0.81 49.11
CA VAL A 395 1.06 0.55 47.67
C VAL A 395 1.70 1.77 47.03
N ILE A 396 2.90 1.61 46.50
CA ILE A 396 3.74 2.72 46.08
C ILE A 396 4.01 2.58 44.57
N PRO A 397 3.30 3.34 43.71
CA PRO A 397 3.67 3.46 42.30
C PRO A 397 5.08 4.03 42.18
N VAL A 398 5.99 3.24 41.62
CA VAL A 398 7.41 3.59 41.44
C VAL A 398 7.81 3.67 39.98
N ALA A 399 7.04 3.05 39.09
CA ALA A 399 7.34 2.99 37.66
C ALA A 399 6.07 3.14 36.81
N LEU A 400 6.18 3.85 35.70
CA LEU A 400 5.19 3.97 34.64
C LEU A 400 5.87 3.66 33.31
N LEU A 401 5.29 2.78 32.49
CA LEU A 401 5.90 2.37 31.24
C LEU A 401 4.87 1.93 30.19
N ASN A 402 5.23 2.13 28.92
CA ASN A 402 4.47 1.57 27.80
C ASN A 402 4.65 0.05 27.71
N ASN A 403 3.62 -0.66 27.25
CA ASN A 403 3.64 -2.11 27.14
C ASN A 403 4.80 -2.67 26.31
N THR A 404 5.22 -2.01 25.22
CA THR A 404 6.38 -2.50 24.44
C THR A 404 7.66 -2.42 25.27
N VAL A 405 7.80 -1.38 26.10
CA VAL A 405 8.94 -1.23 27.02
C VAL A 405 8.88 -2.30 28.11
N SER A 406 7.70 -2.64 28.63
CA SER A 406 7.52 -3.75 29.57
C SER A 406 7.95 -5.07 28.94
N THR A 407 7.45 -5.40 27.75
CA THR A 407 7.85 -6.58 26.98
C THR A 407 9.37 -6.61 26.74
N PHE A 408 9.97 -5.46 26.44
CA PHE A 408 11.43 -5.33 26.31
C PHE A 408 12.15 -5.73 27.60
N LEU A 409 11.74 -5.16 28.75
CA LEU A 409 12.35 -5.41 30.05
C LEU A 409 12.18 -6.87 30.48
N ALA A 410 10.99 -7.44 30.29
CA ALA A 410 10.68 -8.82 30.63
C ALA A 410 11.64 -9.81 29.97
N HIS A 411 11.87 -9.66 28.66
CA HIS A 411 12.78 -10.55 27.94
C HIS A 411 14.26 -10.19 28.20
N SER A 412 14.57 -8.90 28.30
CA SER A 412 15.95 -8.44 28.57
C SER A 412 16.50 -8.89 29.92
N TYR A 413 15.63 -9.32 30.84
CA TYR A 413 16.01 -9.85 32.13
C TYR A 413 16.89 -11.11 32.04
N HIS A 414 16.72 -11.91 30.98
CA HIS A 414 17.54 -13.11 30.73
C HIS A 414 18.33 -13.07 29.42
N ASP A 415 17.95 -12.21 28.47
CA ASP A 415 18.66 -12.07 27.20
C ASP A 415 19.19 -10.66 26.99
N LYS A 416 20.50 -10.49 27.10
CA LYS A 416 21.16 -9.20 26.92
C LYS A 416 21.16 -8.72 25.46
N ASN A 417 20.86 -9.59 24.50
CA ASN A 417 20.86 -9.29 23.07
C ASN A 417 19.53 -8.71 22.58
N VAL A 418 18.52 -8.60 23.45
CA VAL A 418 17.26 -7.91 23.11
C VAL A 418 17.57 -6.48 22.67
N SER A 419 17.21 -6.16 21.43
CA SER A 419 17.46 -4.87 20.79
C SER A 419 16.16 -4.17 20.41
N ILE A 420 15.09 -4.94 20.19
CA ILE A 420 13.75 -4.46 19.84
C ILE A 420 12.72 -5.21 20.69
N ALA A 421 11.64 -4.53 21.05
CA ALA A 421 10.40 -5.20 21.43
C ALA A 421 9.21 -4.64 20.66
N SER A 422 8.29 -5.50 20.25
CA SER A 422 7.13 -5.10 19.48
C SER A 422 5.87 -5.84 19.92
N ILE A 423 4.75 -5.12 19.90
CA ILE A 423 3.45 -5.68 20.20
C ILE A 423 2.57 -5.56 18.96
N CYS A 424 1.98 -6.68 18.52
CA CYS A 424 0.95 -6.70 17.49
C CYS A 424 -0.29 -7.44 18.02
N SER A 425 -1.22 -6.64 18.54
CA SER A 425 -2.39 -7.11 19.26
C SER A 425 -3.65 -7.09 18.39
N ARG A 426 -4.79 -7.52 18.97
CA ARG A 426 -6.11 -7.37 18.35
C ARG A 426 -6.45 -5.92 18.03
N TYR A 427 -5.91 -4.96 18.76
CA TYR A 427 -6.35 -3.56 18.70
C TYR A 427 -5.32 -2.60 18.10
N GLY A 428 -4.03 -2.96 18.10
CA GLY A 428 -2.98 -2.02 17.69
C GLY A 428 -1.60 -2.63 17.61
N PHE A 429 -0.66 -1.80 17.17
CA PHE A 429 0.73 -2.14 16.88
C PHE A 429 1.67 -1.07 17.39
N ASN A 430 2.74 -1.48 18.07
CA ASN A 430 3.81 -0.57 18.45
C ASN A 430 5.17 -1.30 18.57
N THR A 431 6.24 -0.53 18.60
CA THR A 431 7.62 -1.00 18.69
C THR A 431 8.43 -0.04 19.56
N CYS A 432 9.29 -0.60 20.41
CA CYS A 432 10.36 0.13 21.06
C CYS A 432 11.71 -0.52 20.75
N TYR A 433 12.79 0.23 20.94
CA TYR A 433 14.15 -0.28 20.76
C TYR A 433 15.11 0.29 21.80
N TYR A 434 16.29 -0.33 21.91
CA TYR A 434 17.34 0.13 22.80
C TYR A 434 18.34 1.04 22.09
N GLU A 435 18.37 2.30 22.49
CA GLU A 435 19.35 3.29 22.02
C GLU A 435 20.60 3.22 22.89
N LYS A 436 21.76 2.97 22.27
CA LYS A 436 23.01 2.74 22.99
C LYS A 436 23.64 4.05 23.45
N SER A 437 23.75 5.05 22.59
CA SER A 437 24.40 6.35 22.91
C SER A 437 24.53 7.29 21.71
N ARG A 438 23.81 7.05 20.60
CA ARG A 438 23.93 7.91 19.41
C ARG A 438 23.35 9.30 19.62
N ILE A 439 22.52 9.45 20.64
CA ILE A 439 22.07 10.75 21.13
C ILE A 439 23.15 11.33 22.03
N GLN A 440 23.84 12.37 21.56
CA GLN A 440 24.85 13.06 22.35
C GLN A 440 24.30 13.46 23.73
N ARG A 441 25.10 13.20 24.78
CA ARG A 441 24.83 13.57 26.18
C ARG A 441 23.66 12.84 26.85
N ARG A 442 23.12 11.76 26.27
CA ARG A 442 22.16 10.88 26.95
C ARG A 442 22.75 9.49 27.20
N ALA A 443 22.47 8.96 28.39
CA ALA A 443 22.80 7.58 28.71
C ALA A 443 21.97 6.60 27.85
N PRO A 444 22.49 5.38 27.59
CA PRO A 444 21.71 4.33 26.94
C PRO A 444 20.35 4.14 27.60
N MET A 445 19.28 4.03 26.81
CA MET A 445 17.93 3.80 27.31
C MET A 445 17.03 3.22 26.22
N ILE A 446 15.86 2.74 26.63
CA ILE A 446 14.83 2.26 25.72
C ILE A 446 14.01 3.47 25.22
N TYR A 447 13.72 3.49 23.92
CA TYR A 447 12.86 4.49 23.29
C TYR A 447 11.61 3.82 22.74
N ASN A 448 10.45 4.30 23.16
CA ASN A 448 9.17 3.95 22.55
C ASN A 448 9.02 4.73 21.24
N MET A 449 8.91 4.03 20.11
CA MET A 449 8.90 4.69 18.81
C MET A 449 7.55 5.34 18.49
N GLU A 450 6.47 4.88 19.12
CA GLU A 450 5.09 5.08 18.64
C GLU A 450 5.01 4.73 17.14
N SER A 451 5.52 3.54 16.80
CA SER A 451 5.75 3.11 15.41
C SER A 451 4.46 2.97 14.60
N GLY A 452 3.31 2.85 15.27
CA GLY A 452 2.00 2.90 14.62
C GLY A 452 1.76 4.18 13.81
N ASN A 453 2.36 5.30 14.20
CA ASN A 453 2.25 6.58 13.49
C ASN A 453 3.24 6.74 12.33
N PHE A 454 4.05 5.73 12.02
CA PHE A 454 5.01 5.81 10.93
C PHE A 454 4.33 6.13 9.59
N TYR A 455 4.86 7.13 8.89
CA TYR A 455 4.52 7.39 7.50
C TYR A 455 5.72 7.97 6.75
N HIS A 456 5.92 7.47 5.54
CA HIS A 456 6.90 7.99 4.59
C HIS A 456 6.27 7.95 3.19
N SER A 457 6.62 8.90 2.32
CA SER A 457 6.08 8.97 0.95
C SER A 457 6.33 7.69 0.14
N SER A 458 7.41 6.98 0.45
CA SER A 458 7.78 5.67 -0.13
C SER A 458 6.87 4.51 0.27
N LEU A 459 6.08 4.63 1.35
CA LEU A 459 5.21 3.56 1.85
C LEU A 459 4.09 3.21 0.87
N LYS A 460 3.71 4.18 0.01
CA LYS A 460 2.69 4.07 -1.06
C LYS A 460 1.51 3.15 -0.68
N PRO A 461 0.68 3.54 0.31
CA PRO A 461 -0.54 2.80 0.65
C PRO A 461 -1.45 2.67 -0.57
N ASN A 462 -2.12 1.53 -0.72
CA ASN A 462 -3.05 1.32 -1.83
C ASN A 462 -4.39 2.02 -1.58
N ASP A 463 -5.30 1.98 -2.55
CA ASP A 463 -6.58 2.68 -2.46
C ASP A 463 -7.44 2.19 -1.28
N TYR A 464 -7.33 0.92 -0.90
CA TYR A 464 -8.01 0.37 0.26
C TYR A 464 -7.46 0.93 1.57
N ASP A 465 -6.14 1.06 1.70
CA ASP A 465 -5.50 1.68 2.86
C ASP A 465 -5.91 3.15 2.98
N ASN A 466 -5.92 3.88 1.87
CA ASN A 466 -6.33 5.29 1.82
C ASN A 466 -7.82 5.44 2.21
N LEU A 467 -8.66 4.52 1.73
CA LEU A 467 -10.08 4.47 2.08
C LEU A 467 -10.27 4.22 3.58
N LEU A 468 -9.61 3.20 4.13
CA LEU A 468 -9.65 2.89 5.55
C LEU A 468 -9.16 4.06 6.40
N ASN A 469 -8.06 4.70 6.00
CA ASN A 469 -7.53 5.86 6.69
C ASN A 469 -8.52 7.04 6.67
N SER A 470 -9.11 7.36 5.53
CA SER A 470 -10.05 8.49 5.38
C SER A 470 -11.35 8.30 6.17
N ARG A 471 -11.78 7.05 6.39
CA ARG A 471 -13.00 6.69 7.13
C ARG A 471 -12.78 6.35 8.60
N SER A 472 -11.52 6.27 9.03
CA SER A 472 -11.19 5.99 10.43
C SER A 472 -11.59 7.16 11.34
N SER A 473 -11.73 6.87 12.64
CA SER A 473 -11.99 7.88 13.67
C SER A 473 -10.92 8.99 13.75
N LYS A 474 -9.70 8.70 13.28
CA LYS A 474 -8.58 9.65 13.23
C LYS A 474 -7.85 9.59 11.88
N PRO A 475 -8.34 10.28 10.84
CA PRO A 475 -7.65 10.33 9.55
C PRO A 475 -6.23 10.89 9.69
N GLU A 476 -5.31 10.43 8.84
CA GLU A 476 -3.88 10.83 8.81
C GLU A 476 -3.01 10.38 9.99
N GLU A 477 -3.60 9.95 11.10
CA GLU A 477 -2.89 9.39 12.26
C GLU A 477 -2.76 7.87 12.16
N GLN A 478 -1.79 7.29 12.87
CA GLN A 478 -1.65 5.83 13.02
C GLN A 478 -1.61 5.07 11.68
N ARG A 479 -1.04 5.68 10.64
CA ARG A 479 -1.07 5.18 9.26
C ARG A 479 -0.42 3.81 9.10
N PHE A 480 0.67 3.54 9.80
CA PHE A 480 1.31 2.22 9.77
C PHE A 480 0.50 1.19 10.55
N GLU A 481 0.01 1.53 11.75
CA GLU A 481 -0.85 0.66 12.56
C GLU A 481 -2.12 0.25 11.79
N LYS A 482 -2.69 1.15 10.98
CA LYS A 482 -3.83 0.84 10.11
C LYS A 482 -3.57 -0.26 9.08
N MET A 483 -2.33 -0.51 8.71
CA MET A 483 -1.95 -1.58 7.79
C MET A 483 -1.50 -2.86 8.50
N VAL A 484 -1.25 -2.81 9.82
CA VAL A 484 -0.63 -3.93 10.56
C VAL A 484 -1.30 -4.36 11.86
N GLY A 485 -2.17 -3.55 12.44
CA GLY A 485 -2.91 -3.89 13.66
C GLY A 485 -4.14 -4.75 13.35
N GLY A 486 -4.44 -5.74 14.21
CA GLY A 486 -5.51 -6.72 13.99
C GLY A 486 -6.87 -6.10 13.62
N LYS A 487 -7.32 -5.10 14.38
CA LYS A 487 -8.56 -4.35 14.14
C LYS A 487 -8.64 -3.80 12.72
N TYR A 488 -7.57 -3.15 12.27
CA TYR A 488 -7.56 -2.47 10.97
C TYR A 488 -7.34 -3.45 9.82
N ILE A 489 -6.57 -4.52 10.02
CA ILE A 489 -6.49 -5.62 9.05
C ILE A 489 -7.89 -6.21 8.81
N SER A 490 -8.64 -6.49 9.88
CA SER A 490 -10.00 -7.02 9.74
C SER A 490 -10.93 -6.05 9.02
N GLU A 491 -10.84 -4.76 9.31
CA GLU A 491 -11.61 -3.74 8.59
C GLU A 491 -11.19 -3.64 7.12
N LEU A 492 -9.91 -3.74 6.81
CA LEU A 492 -9.40 -3.74 5.45
C LEU A 492 -9.92 -4.95 4.65
N ILE A 493 -9.91 -6.13 5.28
CA ILE A 493 -10.51 -7.36 4.72
C ILE A 493 -12.00 -7.13 4.45
N ARG A 494 -12.75 -6.59 5.43
CA ARG A 494 -14.18 -6.31 5.27
C ARG A 494 -14.46 -5.35 4.11
N ILE A 495 -13.68 -4.27 3.98
CA ILE A 495 -13.80 -3.30 2.88
C ILE A 495 -13.64 -3.99 1.52
N VAL A 496 -12.60 -4.81 1.36
CA VAL A 496 -12.33 -5.53 0.10
C VAL A 496 -13.43 -6.55 -0.22
N ILE A 497 -13.90 -7.29 0.79
CA ILE A 497 -15.02 -8.23 0.65
C ILE A 497 -16.30 -7.49 0.25
N ASN A 498 -16.60 -6.35 0.86
CA ASN A 498 -17.77 -5.56 0.53
C ASN A 498 -17.73 -5.07 -0.94
N GLU A 499 -16.57 -4.64 -1.43
CA GLU A 499 -16.42 -4.28 -2.85
C GLU A 499 -16.69 -5.50 -3.77
N TYR A 500 -16.09 -6.64 -3.45
CA TYR A 500 -16.29 -7.89 -4.19
C TYR A 500 -17.78 -8.26 -4.29
N LEU A 501 -18.48 -8.25 -3.15
CA LEU A 501 -19.91 -8.59 -3.08
C LEU A 501 -20.77 -7.59 -3.86
N ASN A 502 -20.45 -6.29 -3.80
CA ASN A 502 -21.17 -5.25 -4.56
C ASN A 502 -21.00 -5.41 -6.08
N LYS A 503 -19.79 -5.75 -6.55
CA LYS A 503 -19.53 -5.99 -7.99
C LYS A 503 -20.29 -7.20 -8.54
N ARG A 504 -20.66 -8.17 -7.71
CA ARG A 504 -21.49 -9.33 -8.10
C ARG A 504 -22.96 -8.99 -8.42
N LYS A 505 -23.41 -7.73 -8.27
CA LYS A 505 -24.81 -7.29 -8.51
C LYS A 505 -25.90 -8.05 -7.73
N ASN A 506 -25.53 -8.73 -6.64
CA ASN A 506 -26.48 -9.34 -5.70
C ASN A 506 -26.90 -8.34 -4.61
N LEU A 507 -27.40 -7.17 -5.02
CA LEU A 507 -27.78 -6.07 -4.13
C LEU A 507 -28.90 -6.44 -3.14
N GLU A 508 -29.73 -7.45 -3.43
CA GLU A 508 -30.77 -7.92 -2.51
C GLU A 508 -30.25 -8.87 -1.40
N ARG A 509 -28.94 -9.20 -1.38
CA ARG A 509 -28.35 -10.24 -0.51
C ARG A 509 -27.19 -9.75 0.38
N THR A 510 -27.00 -8.44 0.54
CA THR A 510 -25.92 -7.89 1.37
C THR A 510 -26.40 -7.65 2.80
N THR A 511 -25.61 -8.12 3.78
CA THR A 511 -25.97 -8.11 5.19
C THR A 511 -25.08 -7.24 6.04
N ARG A 512 -25.64 -6.79 7.16
CA ARG A 512 -25.09 -5.81 8.10
C ARG A 512 -23.61 -6.05 8.42
N LYS A 513 -23.17 -7.31 8.56
CA LYS A 513 -21.79 -7.65 8.94
C LYS A 513 -20.75 -7.17 7.92
N PHE A 514 -20.99 -7.22 6.62
CA PHE A 514 -20.02 -6.69 5.64
C PHE A 514 -20.32 -5.26 5.20
N LEU A 515 -21.48 -4.71 5.58
CA LEU A 515 -21.87 -3.33 5.27
C LEU A 515 -21.30 -2.35 6.29
N ASP A 516 -21.49 -2.64 7.57
CA ASP A 516 -21.16 -1.72 8.66
C ASP A 516 -19.66 -1.78 8.99
N PRO A 517 -18.99 -0.64 9.22
CA PRO A 517 -17.58 -0.61 9.61
C PRO A 517 -17.29 -1.34 10.94
N TYR A 518 -16.10 -1.95 11.03
CA TYR A 518 -15.53 -2.56 12.25
C TYR A 518 -16.32 -3.70 12.88
N THR A 519 -17.24 -4.29 12.13
CA THR A 519 -18.04 -5.46 12.54
C THR A 519 -17.28 -6.78 12.45
N LEU A 520 -16.30 -6.90 11.55
CA LEU A 520 -15.43 -8.07 11.39
C LEU A 520 -14.20 -7.91 12.31
N ASP A 521 -14.00 -8.85 13.22
CA ASP A 521 -12.84 -8.85 14.13
C ASP A 521 -11.75 -9.86 13.69
N ILE A 522 -10.58 -9.81 14.33
CA ILE A 522 -9.42 -10.62 13.92
C ILE A 522 -9.57 -12.10 14.33
N ASP A 523 -10.35 -12.40 15.37
CA ASP A 523 -10.65 -13.78 15.77
C ASP A 523 -11.55 -14.44 14.72
N GLN A 524 -12.53 -13.71 14.18
CA GLN A 524 -13.36 -14.14 13.05
C GLN A 524 -12.53 -14.33 11.78
N VAL A 525 -11.60 -13.41 11.48
CA VAL A 525 -10.67 -13.57 10.35
C VAL A 525 -9.81 -14.82 10.50
N LYS A 526 -9.31 -15.09 11.72
CA LYS A 526 -8.60 -16.34 12.01
C LYS A 526 -9.48 -17.55 11.71
N THR A 527 -10.73 -17.57 12.19
CA THR A 527 -11.67 -18.65 11.90
C THR A 527 -11.87 -18.84 10.39
N LEU A 528 -12.01 -17.75 9.60
CA LEU A 528 -12.11 -17.86 8.14
C LEU A 528 -10.89 -18.53 7.50
N LEU A 529 -9.69 -18.24 8.01
CA LEU A 529 -8.43 -18.76 7.46
C LEU A 529 -8.20 -20.24 7.79
N GLU A 530 -8.64 -20.70 8.97
CA GLU A 530 -8.47 -22.08 9.44
C GLU A 530 -9.45 -23.08 8.82
N LEU A 531 -10.57 -22.60 8.27
CA LEU A 531 -11.62 -23.46 7.77
C LEU A 531 -11.29 -24.00 6.37
N ASP A 532 -10.93 -25.28 6.33
CA ASP A 532 -10.80 -26.05 5.08
C ASP A 532 -12.13 -26.65 4.63
N ASP A 533 -13.09 -26.85 5.54
CA ASP A 533 -14.43 -27.33 5.21
C ASP A 533 -15.25 -26.22 4.54
N LYS A 534 -15.46 -26.38 3.24
CA LYS A 534 -16.23 -25.47 2.39
C LYS A 534 -17.69 -25.30 2.86
N ALA A 535 -18.30 -26.34 3.43
CA ALA A 535 -19.68 -26.28 3.93
C ALA A 535 -19.76 -25.49 5.24
N LEU A 536 -18.79 -25.66 6.13
CA LEU A 536 -18.72 -24.92 7.39
C LEU A 536 -18.38 -23.43 7.13
N LEU A 537 -17.43 -23.16 6.23
CA LEU A 537 -17.12 -21.80 5.80
C LEU A 537 -18.33 -21.13 5.14
N ASN A 538 -19.07 -21.87 4.31
CA ASN A 538 -20.33 -21.39 3.77
C ASN A 538 -21.35 -21.07 4.87
N SER A 539 -21.51 -21.94 5.88
CA SER A 539 -22.45 -21.67 6.98
C SER A 539 -22.10 -20.41 7.78
N ILE A 540 -20.82 -20.12 7.99
CA ILE A 540 -20.37 -18.91 8.70
C ILE A 540 -20.62 -17.66 7.87
N ILE A 541 -20.35 -17.71 6.56
CA ILE A 541 -20.60 -16.59 5.67
C ILE A 541 -22.13 -16.36 5.51
N VAL A 542 -22.92 -17.45 5.49
CA VAL A 542 -24.39 -17.41 5.52
C VAL A 542 -24.91 -16.85 6.85
N GLU A 543 -24.33 -17.22 7.99
CA GLU A 543 -24.68 -16.66 9.31
C GLU A 543 -24.36 -15.16 9.38
N TRP A 544 -23.26 -14.73 8.75
CA TRP A 544 -22.94 -13.31 8.59
C TRP A 544 -23.85 -12.61 7.57
N GLY A 545 -24.69 -13.40 6.90
CA GLY A 545 -25.98 -13.00 6.38
C GLY A 545 -26.16 -13.22 4.86
N THR A 546 -25.22 -13.86 4.17
CA THR A 546 -25.44 -14.14 2.74
C THR A 546 -26.52 -15.21 2.57
N ASN A 547 -27.67 -14.90 1.96
CA ASN A 547 -28.77 -15.86 1.79
C ASN A 547 -28.44 -17.10 0.91
N ASP A 548 -27.27 -17.12 0.26
CA ASP A 548 -26.66 -18.27 -0.43
C ASP A 548 -25.26 -17.81 -0.88
N ALA A 549 -24.22 -17.98 -0.07
CA ALA A 549 -22.86 -17.88 -0.60
C ALA A 549 -22.66 -19.05 -1.56
N LEU A 550 -22.17 -18.79 -2.78
CA LEU A 550 -21.68 -19.88 -3.59
C LEU A 550 -20.39 -20.37 -2.93
N ILE A 551 -20.09 -21.66 -3.00
CA ILE A 551 -18.82 -22.25 -2.52
C ILE A 551 -17.59 -21.46 -3.04
N TYR A 552 -17.72 -20.79 -4.18
CA TYR A 552 -16.70 -19.91 -4.77
C TYR A 552 -16.40 -18.64 -3.96
N ASP A 553 -17.40 -18.05 -3.27
CA ASP A 553 -17.21 -16.85 -2.45
C ASP A 553 -16.32 -17.13 -1.24
N CYS A 554 -16.44 -18.34 -0.68
CA CYS A 554 -15.62 -18.81 0.42
C CYS A 554 -14.12 -18.78 0.08
N HIS A 555 -13.75 -19.24 -1.12
CA HIS A 555 -12.35 -19.22 -1.60
C HIS A 555 -11.84 -17.80 -1.77
N VAL A 556 -12.65 -16.94 -2.39
CA VAL A 556 -12.28 -15.54 -2.62
C VAL A 556 -12.06 -14.78 -1.32
N ILE A 557 -12.97 -14.93 -0.36
CA ILE A 557 -12.88 -14.29 0.95
C ILE A 557 -11.62 -14.75 1.70
N ARG A 558 -11.33 -16.06 1.67
CA ARG A 558 -10.12 -16.62 2.30
C ARG A 558 -8.84 -16.10 1.65
N ASP A 559 -8.80 -16.04 0.33
CA ASP A 559 -7.65 -15.51 -0.44
C ASP A 559 -7.41 -14.02 -0.14
N ILE A 560 -8.47 -13.21 -0.10
CA ILE A 560 -8.39 -11.79 0.29
C ILE A 560 -7.75 -11.67 1.67
N ALA A 561 -8.24 -12.42 2.66
CA ALA A 561 -7.70 -12.41 4.01
C ALA A 561 -6.22 -12.84 4.04
N HIS A 562 -5.86 -13.89 3.30
CA HIS A 562 -4.48 -14.37 3.20
C HIS A 562 -3.54 -13.30 2.63
N TYR A 563 -3.87 -12.67 1.49
CA TYR A 563 -3.01 -11.66 0.87
C TYR A 563 -2.80 -10.44 1.78
N ILE A 564 -3.85 -9.99 2.48
CA ILE A 564 -3.75 -8.85 3.40
C ILE A 564 -2.88 -9.20 4.62
N ILE A 565 -3.04 -10.39 5.21
CA ILE A 565 -2.22 -10.86 6.34
C ILE A 565 -0.75 -11.01 5.93
N MET A 566 -0.47 -11.58 4.75
CA MET A 566 0.88 -11.71 4.20
C MET A 566 1.56 -10.34 4.07
N ARG A 567 0.88 -9.38 3.42
CA ARG A 567 1.39 -8.00 3.29
C ARG A 567 1.71 -7.39 4.63
N SER A 568 0.79 -7.55 5.57
CA SER A 568 0.88 -6.99 6.91
C SER A 568 2.12 -7.46 7.67
N ALA A 569 2.40 -8.77 7.63
CA ALA A 569 3.60 -9.35 8.21
C ALA A 569 4.89 -8.88 7.50
N GLN A 570 4.86 -8.74 6.17
CA GLN A 570 5.99 -8.20 5.39
C GLN A 570 6.30 -6.73 5.75
N LEU A 571 5.27 -5.91 5.99
CA LEU A 571 5.45 -4.53 6.47
C LEU A 571 6.11 -4.50 7.85
N ILE A 572 5.69 -5.37 8.77
CA ILE A 572 6.33 -5.49 10.08
C ILE A 572 7.80 -5.94 9.93
N ALA A 573 8.09 -6.89 9.04
CA ALA A 573 9.46 -7.30 8.75
C ALA A 573 10.33 -6.13 8.27
N ALA A 574 9.79 -5.27 7.41
CA ALA A 574 10.47 -4.05 6.99
C ALA A 574 10.74 -3.10 8.16
N SER A 575 9.77 -2.92 9.07
CA SER A 575 9.96 -2.09 10.27
C SER A 575 11.06 -2.62 11.19
N PHE A 576 11.14 -3.94 11.37
CA PHE A 576 12.17 -4.59 12.17
C PHE A 576 13.54 -4.45 11.53
N LEU A 577 13.66 -4.76 10.23
CA LEU A 577 14.92 -4.59 9.52
C LEU A 577 15.39 -3.14 9.51
N GLY A 578 14.49 -2.17 9.27
CA GLY A 578 14.87 -0.76 9.31
C GLY A 578 15.42 -0.34 10.67
N THR A 579 14.78 -0.80 11.74
CA THR A 579 15.21 -0.53 13.11
C THR A 579 16.53 -1.24 13.44
N ILE A 580 16.72 -2.49 13.02
CA ILE A 580 17.98 -3.21 13.23
C ILE A 580 19.10 -2.59 12.39
N ARG A 581 18.89 -2.28 11.11
CA ARG A 581 19.88 -1.59 10.28
C ARG A 581 20.28 -0.25 10.86
N TYR A 582 19.38 0.42 11.58
CA TYR A 582 19.75 1.54 12.42
C TYR A 582 20.67 1.05 13.55
N ILE A 583 20.21 0.20 14.48
CA ILE A 583 20.96 -0.21 15.69
C ILE A 583 22.32 -0.87 15.38
N ASP A 584 22.35 -1.78 14.42
CA ASP A 584 23.46 -2.59 13.94
C ASP A 584 23.39 -2.75 12.42
N GLY A 585 23.91 -1.76 11.69
CA GLY A 585 23.96 -1.79 10.23
C GLY A 585 24.85 -2.91 9.64
N THR A 586 25.67 -3.58 10.47
CA THR A 586 26.52 -4.69 10.00
C THR A 586 25.79 -6.04 10.02
N LEU A 587 24.77 -6.18 10.88
CA LEU A 587 24.08 -7.45 11.17
C LEU A 587 25.06 -8.56 11.58
N LEU A 588 26.15 -8.19 12.26
CA LEU A 588 27.15 -9.15 12.76
C LEU A 588 26.88 -9.56 14.21
N ASN A 589 26.15 -8.73 14.96
CA ASN A 589 25.83 -9.04 16.35
C ASN A 589 24.48 -9.76 16.44
N SER A 590 24.34 -10.63 17.45
CA SER A 590 23.05 -11.21 17.79
C SER A 590 22.07 -10.11 18.21
N ASN A 591 20.91 -10.07 17.55
CA ASN A 591 19.83 -9.13 17.79
C ASN A 591 18.55 -9.90 18.07
N VAL A 592 18.00 -9.73 19.26
CA VAL A 592 16.76 -10.39 19.65
C VAL A 592 15.61 -9.39 19.59
N ILE A 593 14.56 -9.77 18.86
CA ILE A 593 13.29 -9.05 18.79
C ILE A 593 12.30 -9.77 19.71
N SER A 594 11.97 -9.14 20.83
CA SER A 594 10.95 -9.64 21.73
C SER A 594 9.57 -9.27 21.18
N VAL A 595 8.68 -10.24 21.00
CA VAL A 595 7.34 -9.99 20.47
C VAL A 595 6.25 -10.47 21.42
N ASP A 596 5.15 -9.75 21.46
CA ASP A 596 3.93 -10.11 22.20
C ASP A 596 2.68 -9.66 21.42
N GLY A 597 1.53 -10.23 21.72
CA GLY A 597 0.26 -9.94 21.08
C GLY A 597 -0.27 -11.09 20.23
N PHE A 598 -1.56 -11.00 19.94
CA PHE A 598 -2.34 -12.07 19.32
C PHE A 598 -1.77 -12.55 17.98
N LEU A 599 -1.34 -11.63 17.10
CA LEU A 599 -0.85 -12.00 15.77
C LEU A 599 0.52 -12.69 15.82
N PHE A 600 1.38 -12.34 16.77
CA PHE A 600 2.70 -12.98 16.90
C PHE A 600 2.66 -14.33 17.63
N ASN A 601 1.58 -14.63 18.36
CA ASN A 601 1.47 -15.89 19.10
C ASN A 601 1.17 -17.04 18.14
N LYS A 602 2.16 -17.89 17.88
CA LYS A 602 2.02 -19.04 16.96
C LYS A 602 0.93 -20.03 17.37
N GLU A 603 0.65 -20.20 18.66
CA GLU A 603 -0.40 -21.09 19.15
C GLU A 603 -1.80 -20.49 18.93
N LYS A 604 -1.92 -19.17 19.02
CA LYS A 604 -3.19 -18.44 18.90
C LYS A 604 -3.48 -17.91 17.50
N PHE A 605 -2.49 -17.75 16.63
CA PHE A 605 -2.66 -17.25 15.27
C PHE A 605 -1.74 -18.01 14.31
N ASN A 606 -2.21 -19.18 13.90
CA ASN A 606 -1.67 -19.98 12.82
C ASN A 606 -2.84 -20.46 11.94
N TYR A 607 -2.57 -20.73 10.67
CA TYR A 607 -3.57 -21.28 9.76
C TYR A 607 -2.88 -21.99 8.60
N THR A 608 -3.59 -22.94 7.98
CA THR A 608 -3.14 -23.60 6.76
C THR A 608 -3.66 -22.84 5.55
N TYR A 609 -2.88 -22.74 4.49
CA TYR A 609 -3.31 -22.20 3.20
C TYR A 609 -2.56 -22.93 2.08
N ASN A 610 -3.29 -23.53 1.13
CA ASN A 610 -2.71 -24.37 0.05
C ASN A 610 -1.67 -25.39 0.58
N ASP A 611 -2.08 -26.20 1.55
CA ASP A 611 -1.27 -27.25 2.20
C ASP A 611 0.01 -26.75 2.90
N THR A 612 0.14 -25.44 3.12
CA THR A 612 1.27 -24.82 3.80
C THR A 612 0.79 -24.16 5.09
N ASN A 613 1.49 -24.38 6.19
CA ASN A 613 1.19 -23.73 7.47
C ASN A 613 1.80 -22.33 7.50
N PHE A 614 0.98 -21.34 7.85
CA PHE A 614 1.37 -19.95 8.00
C PHE A 614 1.21 -19.51 9.45
N ASN A 615 2.20 -18.74 9.91
CA ASN A 615 2.07 -17.89 11.08
C ASN A 615 2.89 -16.63 10.84
N TYR A 616 2.59 -15.61 11.63
CA TYR A 616 3.07 -14.27 11.41
C TYR A 616 4.60 -14.15 11.56
N ILE A 617 5.18 -14.85 12.54
CA ILE A 617 6.64 -14.87 12.78
C ILE A 617 7.39 -15.51 11.61
N ASP A 618 6.88 -16.61 11.04
CA ASP A 618 7.58 -17.29 9.95
C ASP A 618 7.55 -16.49 8.65
N ILE A 619 6.45 -15.77 8.38
CA ILE A 619 6.38 -14.82 7.26
C ILE A 619 7.41 -13.70 7.45
N ILE A 620 7.54 -13.16 8.66
CA ILE A 620 8.54 -12.13 8.98
C ILE A 620 9.96 -12.67 8.78
N ASN A 621 10.29 -13.83 9.36
CA ASN A 621 11.61 -14.44 9.22
C ASN A 621 11.96 -14.71 7.76
N LYS A 622 11.03 -15.26 6.98
CA LYS A 622 11.20 -15.49 5.55
C LYS A 622 11.48 -14.19 4.81
N THR A 623 10.69 -13.15 5.07
CA THR A 623 10.85 -11.82 4.45
C THR A 623 12.21 -11.20 4.78
N MET A 624 12.65 -11.33 6.03
CA MET A 624 13.97 -10.83 6.45
C MET A 624 15.11 -11.60 5.77
N HIS A 625 14.98 -12.92 5.66
CA HIS A 625 15.96 -13.76 4.98
C HIS A 625 16.02 -13.48 3.48
N GLU A 626 14.89 -13.25 2.82
CA GLU A 626 14.84 -12.85 1.41
C GLU A 626 15.59 -11.53 1.15
N LEU A 627 15.62 -10.62 2.13
CA LEU A 627 16.28 -9.32 2.04
C LEU A 627 17.76 -9.35 2.39
N GLU A 628 18.13 -10.03 3.48
CA GLU A 628 19.48 -9.99 4.06
C GLU A 628 20.31 -11.27 3.83
N GLY A 629 19.71 -12.32 3.29
CA GLY A 629 20.33 -13.64 3.15
C GLY A 629 20.77 -14.19 4.51
N ASP A 630 21.96 -14.80 4.58
CA ASP A 630 22.47 -15.41 5.81
C ASP A 630 22.69 -14.42 6.96
N LYS A 631 22.78 -13.12 6.68
CA LYS A 631 22.88 -12.10 7.74
C LYS A 631 21.63 -12.05 8.61
N SER A 632 20.46 -12.45 8.10
CA SER A 632 19.24 -12.54 8.89
C SER A 632 19.34 -13.53 10.04
N ASN A 633 20.27 -14.50 9.98
CA ASN A 633 20.49 -15.49 11.05
C ASN A 633 21.03 -14.85 12.35
N SER A 634 21.52 -13.61 12.28
CA SER A 634 21.87 -12.82 13.46
C SER A 634 20.64 -12.28 14.20
N ILE A 635 19.45 -12.37 13.60
CA ILE A 635 18.19 -11.84 14.13
C ILE A 635 17.31 -13.00 14.61
N THR A 636 16.93 -12.97 15.88
CA THR A 636 16.02 -13.95 16.48
C THR A 636 14.75 -13.27 16.94
N ILE A 637 13.60 -13.77 16.51
CA ILE A 637 12.29 -13.34 17.02
C ILE A 637 11.84 -14.31 18.10
N SER A 638 11.48 -13.79 19.27
CA SER A 638 11.02 -14.61 20.39
C SER A 638 9.74 -14.05 20.97
N PHE A 639 8.73 -14.91 21.03
CA PHE A 639 7.47 -14.60 21.69
C PHE A 639 7.64 -14.69 23.22
N ILE A 640 7.11 -13.73 23.96
CA ILE A 640 7.05 -13.75 25.41
C ILE A 640 5.61 -13.59 25.88
N ASP A 641 5.18 -14.46 26.79
CA ASP A 641 3.89 -14.35 27.45
C ASP A 641 4.01 -13.51 28.72
N ASN A 642 2.96 -12.75 29.06
CA ASN A 642 2.92 -11.85 30.22
C ASN A 642 4.06 -10.81 30.25
N GLY A 643 4.51 -10.35 29.07
CA GLY A 643 5.57 -9.35 28.96
C GLY A 643 5.23 -8.02 29.63
N SER A 644 3.95 -7.62 29.56
CA SER A 644 3.43 -6.38 30.18
C SER A 644 3.56 -6.39 31.71
N THR A 645 3.25 -7.50 32.37
CA THR A 645 3.24 -7.59 33.84
C THR A 645 4.63 -7.90 34.40
N ILE A 646 5.35 -8.87 33.83
CA ILE A 646 6.72 -9.21 34.25
C ILE A 646 7.64 -7.99 34.06
N GLY A 647 7.50 -7.29 32.93
CA GLY A 647 8.24 -6.07 32.65
C GLY A 647 7.98 -4.95 33.66
N ALA A 648 6.73 -4.78 34.09
CA ALA A 648 6.37 -3.82 35.12
C ALA A 648 7.01 -4.14 36.48
N ALA A 649 7.02 -5.40 36.90
CA ALA A 649 7.69 -5.81 38.13
C ALA A 649 9.21 -5.54 38.09
N ILE A 650 9.84 -5.79 36.94
CA ILE A 650 11.25 -5.47 36.72
C ILE A 650 11.49 -3.95 36.74
N ALA A 651 10.63 -3.18 36.10
CA ALA A 651 10.69 -1.71 36.13
C ALA A 651 10.57 -1.17 37.56
N ALA A 652 9.69 -1.76 38.37
CA ALA A 652 9.56 -1.42 39.79
C ALA A 652 10.84 -1.72 40.58
N ALA A 653 11.51 -2.84 40.31
CA ALA A 653 12.79 -3.17 40.91
C ALA A 653 13.89 -2.17 40.57
N ILE A 654 13.98 -1.75 39.30
CA ILE A 654 14.93 -0.73 38.84
C ILE A 654 14.66 0.60 39.57
N ALA A 655 13.43 1.10 39.51
CA ALA A 655 13.06 2.39 40.09
C ALA A 655 13.22 2.44 41.62
N THR A 656 12.97 1.32 42.31
CA THR A 656 13.16 1.23 43.76
C THR A 656 14.63 1.33 44.16
N LYS A 657 15.54 0.80 43.35
CA LYS A 657 16.99 0.93 43.59
C LYS A 657 17.48 2.34 43.33
N ASP A 658 17.05 2.95 42.24
CA ASP A 658 17.41 4.31 41.87
C ASP A 658 16.89 5.35 42.90
N ARG A 659 15.83 5.03 43.65
CA ARG A 659 15.36 5.84 44.80
C ARG A 659 16.21 5.70 46.07
N ARG A 660 16.92 4.59 46.25
CA ARG A 660 17.68 4.27 47.48
C ARG A 660 19.17 4.62 47.39
N GLY A 661 19.69 4.86 46.19
CA GLY A 661 21.06 5.33 45.93
C GLY A 661 21.07 6.80 45.56
#